data_AF-A0A319E5M2-F1
#
_entry.id   AF-A0A319E5M2-F1
#
_cell.length_a   1.000
_cell.length_b   1.000
_cell.length_c   1.000
_cell.angle_alpha   90.00
_cell.angle_beta   90.00
_cell.angle_gamma   90.00
#
_symmetry.space_group_name_H-M   'P 1'
#
loop_
_entity.id
_entity.type
_entity.pdbx_description
1 polymer ?
#
loop_
_entity_poly.entity_id
_entity_poly.type
_entity_poly.pdbx_seq_one_letter_code
_entity_poly.pdbx_strand_id
1 'polypeptide(L)'
;MADYDSRPHGPRGGRKRRYRDDDDYDRRQRRRYEEPLIVKVRRQLLTIAESAARRAEDDAISIARSVSENYGDEEFRNSFVDIAIDLVLEQPLKIPFIATTVLVANFQKSELVVDVLKRSSECLQKYIDVGAWREVKLLLRFLGCLQSIFEGDGIFPVLEELFARAVDLQTASSEDLLGLELVKIILFTIPYVMASPATGFESQATALLEKTDIIASTPHALVDLVNPFGLGNTTPIATQSFISLVQIQLQSESNRDWELACLPRPWKGAREALEAQETQEEGGEPRSIEDGPKHPFPQITVPSPVRNGSRAIFPEVYLSVYSNQDIETVPPMSNIASSLMRDVLVDTINILDFNRIATAKFLIDVDCYFTPKTFVKRATPFDRLRDLTGDRSQWKPEDVAVDAVFSQLFQLPSPEHKLVYYHSVLTECCKIAPAAIAPSLGRAIRFLYRGLETIDLDLSHRFLDWFSHHLSNFGFTWKWSEWIEDLELPLVHPRMAFINGALDKEIRLSFAQRIRGTLPDPYQDFITEGKEKDTPDFKYQSDNTPYASEGREIMQLVRKKANDDEVQPIISAIEEQAKSLGVEDPLLPSTDALVTAISFVGSKSLSHVLSCIERNKERLLAIGPKSSLARRQIITSVMEYWVDQPGIGINIIDKLLNYTILTPLSVVEWALVDKLEAGTVLAKSHVFEMISATVGKVTNRLRQIVAARTQPGLYEPQLSVLDDTLNREKVDMQALFKVIEDSIVSVAGGSNDELMERGDGSGNLPEDEIIRQWGQRWLRVFRRKADVEESFITDAMATATNVGTIAPVQIPENIASEIAPAEGAMDVSEAGADIS
;
A
#
# COMPACT_ATOMS: atom_id res chain seq x y z
N MET A 1 -2.50 -21.62 -40.73
CA MET A 1 -3.25 -22.23 -41.84
C MET A 1 -4.39 -21.29 -42.22
N ALA A 2 -4.60 -21.13 -43.52
CA ALA A 2 -5.59 -20.30 -44.24
C ALA A 2 -5.17 -18.85 -44.60
N ASP A 3 -4.70 -18.75 -45.85
CA ASP A 3 -4.47 -17.58 -46.71
C ASP A 3 -5.77 -17.06 -47.38
N TYR A 4 -5.60 -15.98 -48.16
CA TYR A 4 -6.44 -15.35 -49.22
C TYR A 4 -7.17 -14.06 -48.77
N ASP A 5 -7.11 -12.92 -49.46
CA ASP A 5 -6.71 -12.65 -50.85
C ASP A 5 -6.37 -11.17 -51.13
N SER A 6 -5.60 -10.92 -52.19
CA SER A 6 -5.15 -9.60 -52.66
C SER A 6 -5.60 -9.28 -54.10
N ARG A 7 -6.10 -8.03 -54.30
CA ARG A 7 -6.04 -7.19 -55.54
C ARG A 7 -6.98 -7.58 -56.71
N PRO A 8 -7.30 -6.71 -57.73
CA PRO A 8 -6.47 -5.63 -58.29
C PRO A 8 -7.14 -4.34 -58.85
N HIS A 9 -6.25 -3.42 -59.28
CA HIS A 9 -6.43 -2.15 -59.97
C HIS A 9 -6.80 -2.31 -61.47
N GLY A 10 -7.55 -1.36 -62.05
CA GLY A 10 -7.57 -1.13 -63.51
C GLY A 10 -8.53 -0.02 -64.01
N PRO A 11 -8.24 0.69 -65.14
CA PRO A 11 -8.53 2.13 -65.32
C PRO A 11 -9.41 2.49 -66.55
N ARG A 12 -10.00 3.71 -66.63
CA ARG A 12 -10.15 4.55 -67.87
C ARG A 12 -11.04 5.81 -67.72
N GLY A 13 -10.39 6.98 -67.90
CA GLY A 13 -10.68 8.05 -68.88
C GLY A 13 -12.09 8.63 -69.09
N GLY A 14 -12.17 9.98 -69.07
CA GLY A 14 -13.28 10.73 -69.70
C GLY A 14 -13.27 12.24 -69.48
N ARG A 15 -12.46 12.99 -70.27
CA ARG A 15 -12.49 14.46 -70.38
C ARG A 15 -13.85 14.97 -70.92
N LYS A 16 -14.36 16.08 -70.39
CA LYS A 16 -14.96 17.18 -71.19
C LYS A 16 -14.95 18.52 -70.44
N ARG A 17 -14.25 19.50 -71.04
CA ARG A 17 -14.20 20.92 -70.69
C ARG A 17 -15.50 21.62 -71.11
N ARG A 18 -15.94 22.64 -70.34
CA ARG A 18 -16.37 23.95 -70.88
C ARG A 18 -16.43 25.04 -69.79
N TYR A 19 -15.71 26.12 -70.12
CA TYR A 19 -15.55 27.47 -69.54
C TYR A 19 -16.70 28.08 -68.72
N ARG A 20 -16.35 28.79 -67.65
CA ARG A 20 -16.77 30.20 -67.43
C ARG A 20 -15.74 30.93 -66.55
N ASP A 21 -15.33 32.10 -67.04
CA ASP A 21 -14.40 33.07 -66.44
C ASP A 21 -14.95 33.69 -65.15
N ASP A 22 -14.02 34.27 -64.40
CA ASP A 22 -14.14 35.23 -63.29
C ASP A 22 -14.66 34.69 -61.95
N ASP A 23 -13.72 34.43 -61.03
CA ASP A 23 -13.72 35.08 -59.70
C ASP A 23 -12.40 34.79 -58.98
N ASP A 24 -11.50 35.76 -59.11
CA ASP A 24 -10.24 35.88 -58.39
C ASP A 24 -10.54 36.43 -56.98
N TYR A 25 -11.05 35.59 -56.07
CA TYR A 25 -11.16 35.93 -54.64
C TYR A 25 -10.94 34.70 -53.73
N ASP A 26 -9.94 34.83 -52.85
CA ASP A 26 -9.79 34.12 -51.58
C ASP A 26 -9.58 32.59 -51.60
N ARG A 27 -8.42 32.13 -52.09
CA ARG A 27 -7.74 30.99 -51.43
C ARG A 27 -7.25 31.45 -50.05
N ARG A 28 -8.15 31.49 -49.07
CA ARG A 28 -7.75 31.51 -47.66
C ARG A 28 -6.92 30.25 -47.40
N GLN A 29 -5.60 30.43 -47.34
CA GLN A 29 -4.70 29.48 -46.70
C GLN A 29 -5.36 29.09 -45.38
N ARG A 30 -5.63 27.79 -45.17
CA ARG A 30 -5.97 27.30 -43.83
C ARG A 30 -4.85 27.79 -42.92
N ARG A 31 -5.17 28.74 -42.02
CA ARG A 31 -4.23 29.19 -40.99
C ARG A 31 -3.66 27.94 -40.33
N ARG A 32 -2.35 27.77 -40.41
CA ARG A 32 -1.64 26.72 -39.67
C ARG A 32 -2.00 26.95 -38.21
N TYR A 33 -2.67 25.99 -37.57
CA TYR A 33 -2.97 26.10 -36.15
C TYR A 33 -1.62 26.12 -35.42
N GLU A 34 -1.22 27.29 -34.94
CA GLU A 34 -0.09 27.43 -34.02
C GLU A 34 -0.64 27.28 -32.61
N GLU A 35 -0.15 26.26 -31.93
CA GLU A 35 -0.49 26.01 -30.55
C GLU A 35 -0.04 27.20 -29.68
N PRO A 36 -0.90 27.74 -28.79
CA PRO A 36 -0.53 28.84 -27.91
C PRO A 36 0.72 28.50 -27.10
N LEU A 37 1.61 29.49 -26.91
CA LEU A 37 2.91 29.28 -26.25
C LEU A 37 2.75 28.71 -24.84
N ILE A 38 1.77 29.19 -24.08
CA ILE A 38 1.41 28.66 -22.75
C ILE A 38 1.09 27.16 -22.77
N VAL A 39 0.33 26.69 -23.77
CA VAL A 39 -0.03 25.27 -23.93
C VAL A 39 1.19 24.46 -24.32
N LYS A 40 2.05 25.00 -25.21
CA LYS A 40 3.30 24.35 -25.62
C LYS A 40 4.24 24.17 -24.44
N VAL A 41 4.49 25.21 -23.64
CA VAL A 41 5.38 25.15 -22.47
C VAL A 41 4.82 24.27 -21.38
N ARG A 42 3.51 24.36 -21.09
CA ARG A 42 2.83 23.43 -20.18
C ARG A 42 3.05 21.98 -20.61
N ARG A 43 2.87 21.65 -21.89
CA ARG A 43 3.15 20.30 -22.39
C ARG A 43 4.62 19.93 -22.21
N GLN A 44 5.55 20.82 -22.55
CA GLN A 44 6.99 20.54 -22.42
C GLN A 44 7.39 20.27 -20.96
N LEU A 45 6.91 21.08 -20.01
CA LEU A 45 7.09 20.85 -18.57
C LEU A 45 6.53 19.50 -18.14
N LEU A 46 5.28 19.20 -18.52
CA LEU A 46 4.63 17.94 -18.16
C LEU A 46 5.34 16.72 -18.77
N THR A 47 5.97 16.83 -19.94
CA THR A 47 6.65 15.70 -20.62
C THR A 47 8.18 15.69 -20.46
N ILE A 48 8.74 16.59 -19.64
CA ILE A 48 10.19 16.67 -19.46
C ILE A 48 10.73 15.34 -18.92
N ALA A 49 11.85 14.89 -19.49
CA ALA A 49 12.49 13.61 -19.15
C ALA A 49 11.64 12.34 -19.38
N GLU A 50 10.50 12.39 -20.09
CA GLU A 50 9.70 11.17 -20.39
C GLU A 50 10.14 10.43 -21.66
N SER A 51 11.17 10.90 -22.36
CA SER A 51 11.57 10.36 -23.66
C SER A 51 13.08 10.15 -23.73
N ALA A 52 13.51 8.90 -23.81
CA ALA A 52 14.91 8.53 -24.05
C ALA A 52 15.49 9.10 -25.36
N ALA A 53 14.66 9.54 -26.31
CA ALA A 53 15.09 10.10 -27.60
C ALA A 53 15.39 11.61 -27.54
N ARG A 54 14.94 12.32 -26.51
CA ARG A 54 15.15 13.77 -26.35
C ARG A 54 16.01 14.01 -25.13
N ARG A 55 16.95 14.94 -25.24
CA ARG A 55 17.77 15.37 -24.11
C ARG A 55 16.92 16.28 -23.23
N ALA A 56 16.79 15.94 -21.95
CA ALA A 56 15.97 16.71 -21.03
C ALA A 56 16.53 18.12 -20.79
N GLU A 57 17.85 18.28 -20.93
CA GLU A 57 18.54 19.57 -20.91
C GLU A 57 18.11 20.51 -22.05
N ASP A 58 17.86 19.98 -23.26
CA ASP A 58 17.39 20.80 -24.39
C ASP A 58 15.98 21.33 -24.13
N ASP A 59 15.10 20.49 -23.57
CA ASP A 59 13.75 20.87 -23.16
C ASP A 59 13.80 21.92 -22.03
N ALA A 60 14.68 21.73 -21.03
CA ALA A 60 14.86 22.69 -19.93
C ALA A 60 15.30 24.07 -20.43
N ILE A 61 16.30 24.13 -21.33
CA ILE A 61 16.75 25.39 -21.94
C ILE A 61 15.61 26.04 -22.74
N SER A 62 14.90 25.26 -23.55
CA SER A 62 13.81 25.77 -24.38
C SER A 62 12.66 26.33 -23.55
N ILE A 63 12.31 25.68 -22.43
CA ILE A 63 11.27 26.14 -21.51
C ILE A 63 11.72 27.44 -20.84
N ALA A 64 12.91 27.43 -20.24
CA ALA A 64 13.45 28.59 -19.53
C ALA A 64 13.53 29.84 -20.43
N ARG A 65 13.98 29.67 -21.68
CA ARG A 65 14.01 30.74 -22.68
C ARG A 65 12.63 31.28 -22.99
N SER A 66 11.67 30.40 -23.26
CA SER A 66 10.30 30.80 -23.60
C SER A 66 9.66 31.61 -22.47
N VAL A 67 9.84 31.20 -21.22
CA VAL A 67 9.29 31.88 -20.04
C VAL A 67 10.01 33.21 -19.78
N SER A 68 11.34 33.24 -19.90
CA SER A 68 12.14 34.46 -19.69
C SER A 68 11.82 35.55 -20.73
N GLU A 69 11.68 35.19 -22.00
CA GLU A 69 11.34 36.11 -23.09
C GLU A 69 9.92 36.70 -22.97
N ASN A 70 9.01 35.97 -22.32
CA ASN A 70 7.61 36.35 -22.17
C ASN A 70 7.24 36.65 -20.71
N TYR A 71 8.22 37.03 -19.88
CA TYR A 71 8.03 37.31 -18.45
C TYR A 71 6.96 38.38 -18.16
N GLY A 72 6.73 39.32 -19.11
CA GLY A 72 5.73 40.37 -18.97
C GLY A 72 4.27 39.89 -19.03
N ASP A 73 4.03 38.65 -19.43
CA ASP A 73 2.70 38.01 -19.40
C ASP A 73 2.47 37.35 -18.04
N GLU A 74 1.62 37.97 -17.20
CA GLU A 74 1.36 37.48 -15.85
C GLU A 74 0.69 36.10 -15.83
N GLU A 75 -0.21 35.80 -16.77
CA GLU A 75 -0.88 34.50 -16.84
C GLU A 75 0.14 33.42 -17.16
N PHE A 76 1.03 33.69 -18.11
CA PHE A 76 2.07 32.76 -18.51
C PHE A 76 3.11 32.53 -17.41
N ARG A 77 3.56 33.60 -16.74
CA ARG A 77 4.47 33.54 -15.59
C ARG A 77 3.87 32.72 -14.45
N ASN A 78 2.63 33.05 -14.04
CA ASN A 78 1.98 32.35 -12.94
C ASN A 78 1.76 30.87 -13.28
N SER A 79 1.37 30.57 -14.52
CA SER A 79 1.23 29.19 -14.98
C SER A 79 2.56 28.41 -14.91
N PHE A 80 3.69 29.02 -15.25
CA PHE A 80 5.00 28.36 -15.10
C PHE A 80 5.33 28.10 -13.63
N VAL A 81 5.16 29.09 -12.76
CA VAL A 81 5.45 29.00 -11.33
C VAL A 81 4.61 27.90 -10.68
N ASP A 82 3.30 27.88 -10.91
CA ASP A 82 2.40 26.89 -10.32
C ASP A 82 2.73 25.49 -10.84
N ILE A 83 2.87 25.29 -12.16
CA ILE A 83 3.20 23.97 -12.72
C ILE A 83 4.56 23.47 -12.23
N ALA A 84 5.56 24.34 -12.06
CA ALA A 84 6.87 23.94 -11.56
C ALA A 84 6.77 23.38 -10.13
N ILE A 85 6.02 24.04 -9.25
CA ILE A 85 5.82 23.59 -7.86
C ILE A 85 4.91 22.37 -7.80
N ASP A 86 3.85 22.30 -8.60
CA ASP A 86 2.98 21.13 -8.70
C ASP A 86 3.78 19.89 -9.16
N LEU A 87 4.67 20.03 -10.15
CA LEU A 87 5.52 18.92 -10.60
C LEU A 87 6.51 18.46 -9.53
N VAL A 88 7.03 19.36 -8.69
CA VAL A 88 7.89 19.00 -7.55
C VAL A 88 7.13 18.15 -6.53
N LEU A 89 5.87 18.51 -6.25
CA LEU A 89 5.03 17.83 -5.27
C LEU A 89 4.39 16.54 -5.81
N GLU A 90 4.00 16.50 -7.08
CA GLU A 90 3.26 15.38 -7.67
C GLU A 90 4.15 14.36 -8.40
N GLN A 91 5.30 14.79 -8.93
CA GLN A 91 6.15 13.99 -9.81
C GLN A 91 7.63 14.08 -9.39
N PRO A 92 7.99 13.49 -8.24
CA PRO A 92 9.29 13.72 -7.61
C PRO A 92 10.49 13.24 -8.44
N LEU A 93 10.27 12.28 -9.36
CA LEU A 93 11.26 11.86 -10.37
C LEU A 93 11.73 13.02 -11.28
N LYS A 94 10.93 14.08 -11.41
CA LYS A 94 11.22 15.23 -12.28
C LYS A 94 11.95 16.37 -11.59
N ILE A 95 12.12 16.33 -10.26
CA ILE A 95 12.71 17.42 -9.46
C ILE A 95 14.03 17.95 -10.06
N PRO A 96 15.03 17.12 -10.42
CA PRO A 96 16.31 17.63 -10.95
C PRO A 96 16.16 18.38 -12.29
N PHE A 97 15.20 17.99 -13.11
CA PHE A 97 14.95 18.59 -14.42
C PHE A 97 14.17 19.91 -14.31
N ILE A 98 13.20 19.98 -13.39
CA ILE A 98 12.50 21.22 -13.05
C ILE A 98 13.48 22.21 -12.41
N ALA A 99 14.32 21.77 -11.47
CA ALA A 99 15.36 22.60 -10.88
C ALA A 99 16.33 23.14 -11.94
N THR A 100 16.76 22.32 -12.89
CA THR A 100 17.61 22.77 -14.01
C THR A 100 16.92 23.84 -14.87
N THR A 101 15.61 23.69 -15.13
CA THR A 101 14.83 24.70 -15.85
C THR A 101 14.83 26.03 -15.09
N VAL A 102 14.66 25.99 -13.76
CA VAL A 102 14.71 27.18 -12.89
C VAL A 102 16.11 27.80 -12.82
N LEU A 103 17.18 27.00 -12.78
CA LEU A 103 18.56 27.49 -12.81
C LEU A 103 18.87 28.22 -14.12
N VAL A 104 18.45 27.68 -15.27
CA VAL A 104 18.62 28.34 -16.57
C VAL A 104 17.78 29.61 -16.65
N ALA A 105 16.56 29.58 -16.11
CA ALA A 105 15.73 30.78 -15.99
C ALA A 105 16.40 31.86 -15.11
N ASN A 106 17.05 31.49 -14.00
CA ASN A 106 17.77 32.43 -13.15
C ASN A 106 18.87 33.18 -13.91
N PHE A 107 19.62 32.44 -14.71
CA PHE A 107 20.71 32.96 -15.53
C PHE A 107 20.21 33.97 -16.58
N GLN A 108 19.02 33.72 -17.15
CA GLN A 108 18.43 34.58 -18.19
C GLN A 108 17.62 35.75 -17.62
N LYS A 109 16.79 35.51 -16.59
CA LYS A 109 15.86 36.47 -15.99
C LYS A 109 15.63 36.13 -14.51
N SER A 110 16.43 36.71 -13.62
CA SER A 110 16.43 36.38 -12.20
C SER A 110 15.13 36.76 -11.47
N GLU A 111 14.35 37.73 -11.95
CA GLU A 111 13.08 38.12 -11.31
C GLU A 111 12.05 36.99 -11.33
N LEU A 112 12.07 36.12 -12.35
CA LEU A 112 11.20 34.95 -12.43
C LEU A 112 11.43 33.98 -11.27
N VAL A 113 12.68 33.86 -10.82
CA VAL A 113 13.06 32.92 -9.77
C VAL A 113 12.63 33.41 -8.40
N VAL A 114 12.51 34.72 -8.20
CA VAL A 114 11.92 35.29 -6.97
C VAL A 114 10.48 34.81 -6.78
N ASP A 115 9.69 34.76 -7.86
CA ASP A 115 8.30 34.28 -7.83
C ASP A 115 8.23 32.77 -7.52
N VAL A 116 9.13 31.97 -8.11
CA VAL A 116 9.25 30.53 -7.81
C VAL A 116 9.66 30.29 -6.35
N LEU A 117 10.67 31.01 -5.85
CA LEU A 117 11.15 30.88 -4.48
C LEU A 117 10.07 31.27 -3.47
N LYS A 118 9.35 32.37 -3.73
CA LYS A 118 8.22 32.80 -2.90
C LYS A 118 7.11 31.74 -2.84
N ARG A 119 6.70 31.19 -3.99
CA ARG A 119 5.67 30.14 -4.02
C ARG A 119 6.14 28.88 -3.29
N SER A 120 7.39 28.48 -3.50
CA SER A 120 7.98 27.30 -2.85
C SER A 120 8.05 27.46 -1.33
N SER A 121 8.37 28.66 -0.82
CA SER A 121 8.47 28.91 0.62
C SER A 121 7.12 28.98 1.31
N GLU A 122 6.11 29.60 0.68
CA GLU A 122 4.72 29.59 1.15
C GLU A 122 4.19 28.16 1.26
N CYS A 123 4.45 27.31 0.25
CA CYS A 123 4.11 25.89 0.29
C CYS A 123 4.88 25.14 1.38
N LEU A 124 6.19 25.36 1.50
CA LEU A 124 7.03 24.69 2.49
C LEU A 124 6.58 25.01 3.92
N GLN A 125 6.35 26.29 4.24
CA GLN A 125 5.86 26.70 5.55
C GLN A 125 4.49 26.09 5.84
N LYS A 126 3.56 26.15 4.88
CA LYS A 126 2.23 25.52 5.01
C LYS A 126 2.34 24.04 5.37
N TYR A 127 3.21 23.29 4.69
CA TYR A 127 3.35 21.85 4.93
C TYR A 127 4.06 21.52 6.25
N ILE A 128 5.00 22.35 6.69
CA ILE A 128 5.59 22.26 8.05
C ILE A 128 4.49 22.48 9.11
N ASP A 129 3.65 23.51 8.94
CA ASP A 129 2.61 23.88 9.92
C ASP A 129 1.52 22.82 10.12
N VAL A 130 1.29 21.99 9.10
CA VAL A 130 0.31 20.88 9.15
C VAL A 130 0.95 19.50 9.34
N GLY A 131 2.28 19.41 9.44
CA GLY A 131 3.00 18.13 9.60
C GLY A 131 2.98 17.23 8.35
N ALA A 132 2.89 17.81 7.15
CA ALA A 132 2.91 17.09 5.88
C ALA A 132 4.36 16.81 5.43
N TRP A 133 4.99 15.87 6.12
CA TRP A 133 6.44 15.64 6.08
C TRP A 133 6.96 15.10 4.73
N ARG A 134 6.13 14.44 3.92
CA ARG A 134 6.50 14.05 2.55
C ARG A 134 6.69 15.29 1.67
N GLU A 135 5.74 16.20 1.69
CA GLU A 135 5.74 17.41 0.88
C GLU A 135 6.90 18.33 1.29
N VAL A 136 7.18 18.43 2.59
CA VAL A 136 8.37 19.09 3.13
C VAL A 136 9.65 18.49 2.52
N LYS A 137 9.79 17.16 2.52
CA LYS A 137 10.93 16.44 1.92
C LYS A 137 11.12 16.79 0.44
N LEU A 138 10.03 16.79 -0.35
CA LEU A 138 10.08 17.05 -1.78
C LEU A 138 10.49 18.49 -2.09
N LEU A 139 9.94 19.47 -1.36
CA LEU A 139 10.30 20.88 -1.50
C LEU A 139 11.74 21.15 -1.06
N LEU A 140 12.21 20.54 0.02
CA LEU A 140 13.61 20.67 0.46
C LEU A 140 14.58 20.06 -0.55
N ARG A 141 14.24 18.93 -1.20
CA ARG A 141 15.04 18.38 -2.31
C ARG A 141 15.12 19.33 -3.50
N PHE A 142 13.98 19.92 -3.88
CA PHE A 142 13.93 20.90 -4.96
C PHE A 142 14.79 22.11 -4.64
N LEU A 143 14.65 22.68 -3.44
CA LEU A 143 15.50 23.78 -2.97
C LEU A 143 16.97 23.36 -2.89
N GLY A 144 17.26 22.12 -2.49
CA GLY A 144 18.62 21.58 -2.49
C GLY A 144 19.25 21.54 -3.89
N CYS A 145 18.49 21.18 -4.92
CA CYS A 145 18.96 21.27 -6.32
C CYS A 145 19.25 22.72 -6.76
N LEU A 146 18.65 23.72 -6.09
CA LEU A 146 18.86 25.14 -6.34
C LEU A 146 19.95 25.76 -5.44
N GLN A 147 20.73 24.96 -4.70
CA GLN A 147 21.71 25.50 -3.74
C GLN A 147 22.66 26.54 -4.36
N SER A 148 23.03 26.39 -5.63
CA SER A 148 23.97 27.30 -6.29
C SER A 148 23.45 28.74 -6.45
N ILE A 149 22.15 28.99 -6.30
CA ILE A 149 21.59 30.34 -6.45
C ILE A 149 21.34 31.05 -5.11
N PHE A 150 21.66 30.43 -3.97
CA PHE A 150 21.46 31.05 -2.66
C PHE A 150 22.69 31.82 -2.17
N GLU A 151 22.42 32.85 -1.37
CA GLU A 151 23.42 33.55 -0.57
C GLU A 151 23.76 32.76 0.71
N GLY A 152 25.01 32.88 1.16
CA GLY A 152 25.48 32.28 2.42
C GLY A 152 25.35 30.75 2.44
N ASP A 153 24.81 30.22 3.54
CA ASP A 153 24.69 28.77 3.78
C ASP A 153 23.47 28.13 3.09
N GLY A 154 22.62 28.91 2.41
CA GLY A 154 21.45 28.41 1.67
C GLY A 154 20.51 27.57 2.53
N ILE A 155 20.32 26.30 2.17
CA ILE A 155 19.35 25.38 2.82
C ILE A 155 19.80 24.86 4.20
N PHE A 156 21.11 24.85 4.49
CA PHE A 156 21.66 24.20 5.69
C PHE A 156 21.07 24.68 7.03
N PRO A 157 20.79 25.98 7.25
CA PRO A 157 20.18 26.45 8.49
C PRO A 157 18.82 25.80 8.80
N VAL A 158 17.98 25.56 7.78
CA VAL A 158 16.70 24.87 7.97
C VAL A 158 16.91 23.39 8.29
N LEU A 159 17.91 22.74 7.67
CA LEU A 159 18.24 21.35 7.98
C LEU A 159 18.77 21.20 9.41
N GLU A 160 19.56 22.15 9.89
CA GLU A 160 20.02 22.21 11.28
C GLU A 160 18.86 22.45 12.25
N GLU A 161 17.89 23.29 11.90
CA GLU A 161 16.69 23.49 12.72
C GLU A 161 15.83 22.22 12.79
N LEU A 162 15.63 21.52 11.66
CA LEU A 162 14.95 20.22 11.65
C LEU A 162 15.68 19.19 12.52
N PHE A 163 17.01 19.17 12.48
CA PHE A 163 17.80 18.28 13.34
C PHE A 163 17.62 18.64 14.82
N ALA A 164 17.66 19.93 15.17
CA ALA A 164 17.42 20.37 16.55
C ALA A 164 16.04 19.91 17.05
N ARG A 165 15.00 19.99 16.23
CA ARG A 165 13.67 19.46 16.57
C ARG A 165 13.64 17.95 16.70
N ALA A 166 14.36 17.22 15.86
CA ALA A 166 14.49 15.78 15.99
C ALA A 166 15.14 15.39 17.33
N VAL A 167 16.17 16.12 17.76
CA VAL A 167 16.83 15.92 19.06
C VAL A 167 15.87 16.23 20.22
N ASP A 168 15.10 17.34 20.15
CA ASP A 168 14.10 17.69 21.16
C ASP A 168 13.09 16.55 21.35
N LEU A 169 12.57 16.00 20.24
CA LEU A 169 11.60 14.89 20.24
C LEU A 169 12.20 13.60 20.81
N GLN A 170 13.38 13.20 20.35
CA GLN A 170 14.07 11.99 20.80
C GLN A 170 14.49 12.07 22.29
N THR A 171 14.78 13.28 22.77
CA THR A 171 15.10 13.51 24.19
C THR A 171 13.84 13.42 25.05
N ALA A 172 12.68 13.87 24.53
CA ALA A 172 11.41 13.76 25.22
C ALA A 172 10.87 12.31 25.26
N SER A 173 11.05 11.57 24.17
CA SER A 173 10.70 10.15 24.05
C SER A 173 11.63 9.46 23.07
N SER A 174 12.36 8.43 23.52
CA SER A 174 13.22 7.62 22.65
C SER A 174 12.46 6.78 21.61
N GLU A 175 11.15 6.63 21.79
CA GLU A 175 10.26 5.91 20.87
C GLU A 175 9.55 6.86 19.88
N ASP A 176 9.93 8.14 19.84
CA ASP A 176 9.30 9.12 18.95
C ASP A 176 9.65 8.85 17.48
N LEU A 177 8.65 8.58 16.66
CA LEU A 177 8.85 8.24 15.25
C LEU A 177 9.01 9.47 14.36
N LEU A 178 8.52 10.63 14.81
CA LEU A 178 8.63 11.88 14.05
C LEU A 178 10.08 12.37 14.02
N GLY A 179 10.81 12.27 15.12
CA GLY A 179 12.25 12.59 15.17
C GLY A 179 13.06 11.78 14.15
N LEU A 180 12.74 10.48 13.99
CA LEU A 180 13.36 9.65 12.95
C LEU A 180 13.00 10.13 11.53
N GLU A 181 11.74 10.49 11.29
CA GLU A 181 11.28 11.01 9.99
C GLU A 181 11.97 12.33 9.62
N LEU A 182 12.16 13.24 10.58
CA LEU A 182 12.87 14.51 10.36
C LEU A 182 14.33 14.27 9.97
N VAL A 183 15.02 13.33 10.63
CA VAL A 183 16.38 12.95 10.25
C VAL A 183 16.40 12.30 8.86
N LYS A 184 15.43 11.44 8.54
CA LYS A 184 15.30 10.84 7.20
C LYS A 184 15.13 11.91 6.12
N ILE A 185 14.36 12.97 6.37
CA ILE A 185 14.22 14.11 5.44
C ILE A 185 15.57 14.79 5.18
N ILE A 186 16.35 15.03 6.22
CA ILE A 186 17.69 15.64 6.11
C ILE A 186 18.59 14.75 5.25
N LEU A 187 18.66 13.46 5.58
CA LEU A 187 19.50 12.50 4.86
C LEU A 187 19.13 12.41 3.37
N PHE A 188 17.84 12.48 3.04
CA PHE A 188 17.43 12.49 1.64
C PHE A 188 17.55 13.85 0.93
N THR A 189 17.78 14.94 1.66
CA THR A 189 17.99 16.26 1.07
C THR A 189 19.45 16.46 0.69
N ILE A 190 20.38 16.04 1.54
CA ILE A 190 21.84 16.21 1.33
C ILE A 190 22.31 15.77 -0.08
N PRO A 191 21.94 14.58 -0.60
CA PRO A 191 22.36 14.15 -1.94
C PRO A 191 21.96 15.09 -3.06
N TYR A 192 20.79 15.72 -2.96
CA TYR A 192 20.32 16.66 -3.99
C TYR A 192 21.04 18.01 -3.91
N VAL A 193 21.49 18.41 -2.71
CA VAL A 193 22.38 19.56 -2.50
C VAL A 193 23.75 19.28 -3.14
N MET A 194 24.34 18.12 -2.85
CA MET A 194 25.67 17.74 -3.36
C MET A 194 25.66 17.39 -4.86
N ALA A 195 24.50 17.03 -5.42
CA ALA A 195 24.32 16.84 -6.86
C ALA A 195 24.11 18.16 -7.64
N SER A 196 23.81 19.26 -6.94
CA SER A 196 23.61 20.58 -7.52
C SER A 196 24.91 21.17 -8.12
N PRO A 197 24.85 22.32 -8.82
CA PRO A 197 26.05 23.02 -9.29
C PRO A 197 26.85 23.71 -8.17
N ALA A 198 26.35 23.72 -6.93
CA ALA A 198 27.02 24.40 -5.82
C ALA A 198 28.33 23.69 -5.43
N THR A 199 29.33 24.46 -5.01
CA THR A 199 30.63 23.95 -4.55
C THR A 199 30.97 24.52 -3.17
N GLY A 200 31.78 23.82 -2.38
CA GLY A 200 32.23 24.30 -1.06
C GLY A 200 31.32 23.97 0.11
N PHE A 201 30.30 23.12 -0.10
CA PHE A 201 29.32 22.69 0.90
C PHE A 201 29.63 21.30 1.50
N GLU A 202 30.73 20.66 1.09
CA GLU A 202 31.11 19.31 1.49
C GLU A 202 31.32 19.20 3.01
N SER A 203 31.94 20.22 3.61
CA SER A 203 32.20 20.26 5.05
C SER A 203 30.93 20.40 5.87
N GLN A 204 29.98 21.23 5.42
CA GLN A 204 28.68 21.41 6.06
C GLN A 204 27.82 20.14 5.93
N ALA A 205 27.81 19.51 4.75
CA ALA A 205 27.15 18.22 4.54
C ALA A 205 27.71 17.14 5.46
N THR A 206 29.05 17.06 5.58
CA THR A 206 29.72 16.08 6.44
C THR A 206 29.42 16.34 7.92
N ALA A 207 29.51 17.59 8.37
CA ALA A 207 29.22 17.96 9.75
C ALA A 207 27.76 17.65 10.15
N LEU A 208 26.81 17.90 9.24
CA LEU A 208 25.41 17.55 9.48
C LEU A 208 25.20 16.03 9.49
N LEU A 209 25.89 15.30 8.60
CA LEU A 209 25.83 13.84 8.57
C LEU A 209 26.42 13.18 9.82
N GLU A 210 27.47 13.76 10.41
CA GLU A 210 28.02 13.33 11.70
C GLU A 210 27.01 13.57 12.83
N LYS A 211 26.27 14.67 12.80
CA LYS A 211 25.21 14.95 13.79
C LYS A 211 24.06 13.97 13.69
N THR A 212 23.56 13.68 12.48
CA THR A 212 22.40 12.79 12.29
C THR A 212 22.66 11.36 12.72
N ASP A 213 23.93 10.93 12.73
CA ASP A 213 24.34 9.59 13.13
C ASP A 213 23.86 9.21 14.54
N ILE A 214 23.81 10.18 15.47
CA ILE A 214 23.38 9.94 16.86
C ILE A 214 21.94 9.41 16.95
N ILE A 215 21.07 9.82 16.02
CA ILE A 215 19.68 9.37 15.95
C ILE A 215 19.59 8.18 14.98
N ALA A 216 20.16 8.28 13.79
CA ALA A 216 20.01 7.29 12.73
C ALA A 216 20.60 5.91 13.06
N SER A 217 21.67 5.87 13.88
CA SER A 217 22.35 4.63 14.27
C SER A 217 21.81 4.04 15.58
N THR A 218 20.85 4.70 16.25
CA THR A 218 20.22 4.17 17.47
C THR A 218 19.15 3.12 17.10
N PRO A 219 19.26 1.87 17.59
CA PRO A 219 18.23 0.86 17.36
C PRO A 219 16.91 1.27 17.99
N HIS A 220 15.81 1.15 17.24
CA HIS A 220 14.48 1.50 17.71
C HIS A 220 13.67 0.22 18.00
N ALA A 221 12.99 0.15 19.16
CA ALA A 221 12.32 -1.08 19.62
C ALA A 221 11.25 -1.58 18.65
N LEU A 222 10.51 -0.66 18.02
CA LEU A 222 9.49 -0.99 17.02
C LEU A 222 10.02 -1.58 15.68
N VAL A 223 11.33 -1.56 15.41
CA VAL A 223 11.90 -2.12 14.16
C VAL A 223 11.67 -3.64 14.07
N ASP A 224 11.76 -4.35 15.20
CA ASP A 224 11.54 -5.80 15.24
C ASP A 224 10.08 -6.18 14.90
N LEU A 225 9.13 -5.28 15.21
CA LEU A 225 7.72 -5.48 14.88
C LEU A 225 7.48 -5.42 13.36
N VAL A 226 8.21 -4.56 12.65
CA VAL A 226 8.07 -4.34 11.20
C VAL A 226 9.05 -5.16 10.37
N ASN A 227 9.89 -6.00 10.98
CA ASN A 227 10.81 -6.85 10.26
C ASN A 227 10.04 -7.90 9.39
N PRO A 228 10.23 -7.92 8.06
CA PRO A 228 9.47 -8.78 7.15
C PRO A 228 9.85 -10.26 7.26
N PHE A 229 10.91 -10.63 7.97
CA PHE A 229 11.33 -12.01 8.19
C PHE A 229 11.30 -12.36 9.70
N GLY A 230 11.05 -13.62 10.01
CA GLY A 230 10.98 -14.17 11.36
C GLY A 230 12.36 -14.35 11.98
N LEU A 231 12.41 -14.31 13.31
CA LEU A 231 13.59 -14.58 14.12
C LEU A 231 13.86 -16.09 14.20
N GLY A 232 14.20 -16.73 13.08
CA GLY A 232 14.60 -18.14 13.02
C GLY A 232 16.13 -18.32 13.14
N ASN A 233 16.58 -19.42 13.74
CA ASN A 233 17.99 -19.77 14.03
C ASN A 233 18.92 -19.95 12.81
N THR A 234 18.44 -19.74 11.58
CA THR A 234 19.21 -19.92 10.34
C THR A 234 19.44 -18.56 9.68
N THR A 235 20.59 -17.97 10.05
CA THR A 235 21.14 -16.69 9.57
C THR A 235 20.15 -15.53 9.59
N PRO A 236 20.21 -14.64 10.60
CA PRO A 236 19.46 -13.40 10.53
C PRO A 236 19.94 -12.66 9.29
N ILE A 237 19.06 -12.47 8.31
CA ILE A 237 19.22 -11.36 7.39
C ILE A 237 19.12 -10.15 8.32
N ALA A 238 20.27 -9.59 8.72
CA ALA A 238 20.33 -8.45 9.62
C ALA A 238 19.49 -7.35 9.00
N THR A 239 18.30 -7.17 9.55
CA THR A 239 17.28 -6.33 8.95
C THR A 239 17.57 -4.92 9.43
N GLN A 240 18.38 -4.20 8.66
CA GLN A 240 18.79 -2.84 9.00
C GLN A 240 17.59 -1.89 8.83
N SER A 241 17.42 -0.98 9.79
CA SER A 241 16.44 0.11 9.63
C SER A 241 16.82 0.95 8.41
N PHE A 242 15.82 1.41 7.65
CA PHE A 242 16.05 2.14 6.41
C PHE A 242 16.82 3.46 6.66
N ILE A 243 16.57 4.12 7.79
CA ILE A 243 17.30 5.33 8.20
C ILE A 243 18.79 5.05 8.47
N SER A 244 19.10 3.96 9.19
CA SER A 244 20.49 3.57 9.45
C SER A 244 21.21 3.18 8.15
N LEU A 245 20.50 2.49 7.25
CA LEU A 245 21.03 2.13 5.94
C LEU A 245 21.44 3.37 5.14
N VAL A 246 20.54 4.37 5.04
CA VAL A 246 20.83 5.62 4.33
C VAL A 246 21.99 6.38 4.97
N GLN A 247 22.02 6.46 6.31
CA GLN A 247 23.11 7.10 7.05
C GLN A 247 24.48 6.51 6.68
N ILE A 248 24.62 5.18 6.73
CA ILE A 248 25.88 4.49 6.40
C ILE A 248 26.24 4.68 4.92
N GLN A 249 25.26 4.58 4.03
CA GLN A 249 25.49 4.78 2.60
C GLN A 249 25.99 6.19 2.29
N LEU A 250 25.43 7.23 2.94
CA LEU A 250 25.87 8.61 2.77
C LEU A 250 27.25 8.85 3.35
N GLN A 251 27.59 8.23 4.48
CA GLN A 251 28.96 8.30 5.04
C GLN A 251 29.98 7.63 4.09
N SER A 252 29.59 6.54 3.42
CA SER A 252 30.43 5.95 2.36
C SER A 252 30.56 6.88 1.16
N GLU A 253 29.49 7.58 0.79
CA GLU A 253 29.47 8.47 -0.37
C GLU A 253 30.26 9.77 -0.12
N SER A 254 30.23 10.30 1.11
CA SER A 254 31.03 11.46 1.50
C SER A 254 32.53 11.18 1.41
N ASN A 255 32.95 9.94 1.64
CA ASN A 255 34.34 9.49 1.44
C ASN A 255 34.74 9.32 -0.03
N ARG A 256 33.78 9.42 -0.97
CA ARG A 256 33.97 9.29 -2.42
C ARG A 256 33.66 10.60 -3.15
N ASP A 257 33.90 11.73 -2.48
CA ASP A 257 33.70 13.08 -3.02
C ASP A 257 32.28 13.31 -3.59
N TRP A 258 31.27 12.66 -3.02
CA TRP A 258 29.86 12.82 -3.42
C TRP A 258 29.60 12.57 -4.92
N GLU A 259 30.17 11.49 -5.46
CA GLU A 259 30.01 11.10 -6.88
C GLU A 259 28.52 11.08 -7.29
N LEU A 260 27.68 10.43 -6.48
CA LEU A 260 26.23 10.33 -6.61
C LEU A 260 25.82 9.88 -8.02
N ALA A 261 26.49 8.83 -8.51
CA ALA A 261 26.47 8.43 -9.92
C ALA A 261 25.06 8.19 -10.51
N CYS A 262 24.09 7.81 -9.68
CA CYS A 262 22.71 7.58 -10.13
C CYS A 262 21.89 8.85 -10.35
N LEU A 263 22.20 9.95 -9.65
CA LEU A 263 21.38 11.17 -9.70
C LEU A 263 21.66 11.96 -10.99
N PRO A 264 20.61 12.33 -11.75
CA PRO A 264 20.80 13.07 -12.99
C PRO A 264 21.29 14.48 -12.69
N ARG A 265 22.24 14.97 -13.51
CA ARG A 265 22.75 16.35 -13.46
C ARG A 265 22.50 17.09 -14.78
N PRO A 266 21.22 17.34 -15.15
CA PRO A 266 20.89 17.92 -16.46
C PRO A 266 21.47 19.33 -16.65
N TRP A 267 21.72 20.04 -15.55
CA TRP A 267 22.42 21.33 -15.54
C TRP A 267 23.82 21.29 -16.18
N LYS A 268 24.53 20.14 -16.17
CA LYS A 268 25.84 20.00 -16.84
C LYS A 268 25.71 20.17 -18.35
N GLY A 269 24.74 19.46 -18.95
CA GLY A 269 24.46 19.58 -20.38
C GLY A 269 23.91 20.96 -20.74
N ALA A 270 23.10 21.56 -19.85
CA ALA A 270 22.60 22.91 -20.05
C ALA A 270 23.72 23.96 -20.03
N ARG A 271 24.69 23.82 -19.11
CA ARG A 271 25.88 24.67 -19.02
C ARG A 271 26.70 24.61 -20.31
N GLU A 272 27.05 23.40 -20.76
CA GLU A 272 27.80 23.20 -22.01
C GLU A 272 27.10 23.83 -23.23
N ALA A 273 25.78 23.71 -23.31
CA ALA A 273 24.99 24.25 -24.41
C ALA A 273 24.91 25.80 -24.39
N LEU A 274 24.85 26.42 -23.22
CA LEU A 274 24.83 27.88 -23.06
C LEU A 274 26.21 28.49 -23.28
N GLU A 275 27.28 27.90 -22.74
CA GLU A 275 28.67 28.32 -22.97
C GLU A 275 29.00 28.30 -24.48
N ALA A 276 28.55 27.27 -25.19
CA ALA A 276 28.72 27.16 -26.64
C ALA A 276 27.94 28.23 -27.43
N GLN A 277 26.82 28.74 -26.89
CA GLN A 277 26.06 29.84 -27.48
C GLN A 277 26.73 31.20 -27.22
N GLU A 278 27.17 31.48 -26.00
CA GLU A 278 27.86 32.74 -25.66
C GLU A 278 29.20 32.88 -26.37
N THR A 279 29.95 31.79 -26.56
CA THR A 279 31.23 31.84 -27.30
C THR A 279 31.04 32.20 -28.79
N GLN A 280 29.83 32.03 -29.33
CA GLN A 280 29.48 32.41 -30.71
C GLN A 280 28.99 33.86 -30.85
N GLU A 281 28.56 34.49 -29.76
CA GLU A 281 28.20 35.92 -29.71
C GLU A 281 29.45 36.74 -29.34
N GLU A 282 29.98 37.50 -30.30
CA GLU A 282 31.30 38.15 -30.22
C GLU A 282 31.53 38.99 -28.95
N GLY A 283 32.43 38.53 -28.06
CA GLY A 283 33.22 39.40 -27.18
C GLY A 283 32.94 39.39 -25.66
N GLY A 284 32.06 38.52 -25.15
CA GLY A 284 31.83 38.35 -23.71
C GLY A 284 32.76 37.31 -23.05
N GLU A 285 33.11 37.51 -21.77
CA GLU A 285 33.63 36.39 -20.96
C GLU A 285 32.53 35.33 -20.81
N PRO A 286 32.84 34.03 -20.94
CA PRO A 286 31.85 32.97 -20.82
C PRO A 286 31.27 32.98 -19.40
N ARG A 287 29.99 33.31 -19.27
CA ARG A 287 29.27 33.28 -17.99
C ARG A 287 28.63 31.91 -17.82
N SER A 288 28.90 31.26 -16.70
CA SER A 288 28.28 29.98 -16.36
C SER A 288 26.94 30.21 -15.65
N ILE A 289 26.06 29.20 -15.68
CA ILE A 289 24.83 29.17 -14.88
C ILE A 289 25.14 29.38 -13.37
N GLU A 290 26.33 28.98 -12.94
CA GLU A 290 26.83 29.11 -11.55
C GLU A 290 27.12 30.57 -11.15
N ASP A 291 27.40 31.43 -12.13
CA ASP A 291 27.65 32.87 -11.97
C ASP A 291 26.37 33.70 -11.98
N GLY A 292 25.20 33.05 -12.10
CA GLY A 292 23.90 33.70 -12.08
C GLY A 292 23.63 34.47 -10.78
N PRO A 293 22.67 35.41 -10.78
CA PRO A 293 22.32 36.20 -9.61
C PRO A 293 21.99 35.33 -8.39
N LYS A 294 22.54 35.69 -7.23
CA LYS A 294 22.23 35.03 -5.95
C LYS A 294 20.99 35.65 -5.32
N HIS A 295 20.29 34.85 -4.53
CA HIS A 295 19.05 35.23 -3.85
C HIS A 295 19.15 34.87 -2.36
N PRO A 296 18.54 35.64 -1.46
CA PRO A 296 18.44 35.26 -0.06
C PRO A 296 17.62 33.97 0.06
N PHE A 297 18.06 33.06 0.94
CA PHE A 297 17.26 31.87 1.24
C PHE A 297 15.94 32.27 1.93
N PRO A 298 14.78 31.66 1.57
CA PRO A 298 13.52 32.01 2.18
C PRO A 298 13.51 31.82 3.70
N GLN A 299 12.88 32.72 4.45
CA GLN A 299 12.69 32.54 5.88
C GLN A 299 11.66 31.45 6.14
N ILE A 300 12.11 30.33 6.71
CA ILE A 300 11.30 29.19 7.12
C ILE A 300 11.39 29.07 8.64
N THR A 301 10.27 28.81 9.30
CA THR A 301 10.21 28.61 10.76
C THR A 301 9.75 27.18 11.05
N VAL A 302 10.52 26.43 11.84
CA VAL A 302 10.12 25.09 12.26
C VAL A 302 9.51 25.14 13.68
N PRO A 303 8.20 24.83 13.84
CA PRO A 303 7.52 24.90 15.13
C PRO A 303 8.17 24.08 16.24
N SER A 304 7.99 24.51 17.48
CA SER A 304 8.38 23.79 18.69
C SER A 304 7.21 23.76 19.68
N PRO A 305 6.58 22.60 19.93
CA PRO A 305 6.84 21.31 19.31
C PRO A 305 6.38 21.25 17.85
N VAL A 306 7.02 20.39 17.07
CA VAL A 306 6.59 20.03 15.71
C VAL A 306 5.33 19.18 15.76
N ARG A 307 4.47 19.33 14.76
CA ARG A 307 3.18 18.63 14.70
C ARG A 307 3.31 17.30 13.97
N ASN A 308 2.64 16.28 14.50
CA ASN A 308 2.43 15.05 13.75
C ASN A 308 1.39 15.29 12.66
N GLY A 309 1.62 14.72 11.48
CA GLY A 309 0.70 14.84 10.35
C GLY A 309 -0.45 13.82 10.42
N SER A 310 -1.34 13.87 9.43
CA SER A 310 -2.41 12.87 9.29
C SER A 310 -1.92 11.50 8.85
N ARG A 311 -0.71 11.43 8.26
CA ARG A 311 -0.08 10.19 7.81
C ARG A 311 0.66 9.55 8.98
N ALA A 312 0.28 8.34 9.34
CA ALA A 312 0.99 7.57 10.35
C ALA A 312 2.44 7.30 9.93
N ILE A 313 3.37 7.47 10.88
CA ILE A 313 4.79 7.22 10.70
C ILE A 313 5.12 5.93 11.44
N PHE A 314 5.83 5.02 10.77
CA PHE A 314 6.34 3.79 11.36
C PHE A 314 7.80 3.60 10.96
N PRO A 315 8.62 2.89 11.75
CA PRO A 315 9.95 2.52 11.30
C PRO A 315 9.86 1.77 9.97
N GLU A 316 10.78 2.09 9.07
CA GLU A 316 10.88 1.44 7.78
C GLU A 316 12.08 0.50 7.76
N VAL A 317 11.91 -0.63 7.07
CA VAL A 317 12.93 -1.63 6.86
C VAL A 317 13.14 -1.78 5.36
N TYR A 318 14.40 -1.90 4.93
CA TYR A 318 14.69 -2.18 3.53
C TYR A 318 14.35 -3.63 3.18
N LEU A 319 13.38 -3.81 2.29
CA LEU A 319 13.03 -5.11 1.71
C LEU A 319 13.30 -5.09 0.20
N SER A 320 13.95 -6.14 -0.28
CA SER A 320 14.08 -6.41 -1.71
C SER A 320 13.72 -7.86 -2.04
N VAL A 321 12.86 -8.04 -3.04
CA VAL A 321 12.48 -9.36 -3.60
C VAL A 321 13.51 -9.90 -4.59
N TYR A 322 14.60 -9.16 -4.82
CA TYR A 322 15.74 -9.56 -5.64
C TYR A 322 17.01 -9.83 -4.80
N SER A 323 16.85 -9.91 -3.47
CA SER A 323 17.96 -10.28 -2.57
C SER A 323 18.47 -11.69 -2.85
N ASN A 324 19.76 -11.92 -2.59
CA ASN A 324 20.40 -13.25 -2.69
C ASN A 324 20.33 -13.89 -4.09
N GLN A 325 20.39 -13.09 -5.15
CA GLN A 325 20.51 -13.58 -6.53
C GLN A 325 21.98 -13.69 -6.96
N ASP A 326 22.26 -14.60 -7.90
CA ASP A 326 23.61 -14.76 -8.48
C ASP A 326 24.11 -13.49 -9.20
N ILE A 327 23.19 -12.68 -9.72
CA ILE A 327 23.46 -11.45 -10.47
C ILE A 327 22.70 -10.33 -9.78
N GLU A 328 23.41 -9.26 -9.41
CA GLU A 328 22.83 -8.07 -8.78
C GLU A 328 22.08 -7.23 -9.83
N THR A 329 20.78 -7.47 -9.94
CA THR A 329 19.90 -6.77 -10.89
C THR A 329 19.26 -5.51 -10.34
N VAL A 330 19.41 -5.26 -9.04
CA VAL A 330 19.05 -4.02 -8.35
C VAL A 330 20.30 -3.49 -7.64
N PRO A 331 20.37 -2.19 -7.31
CA PRO A 331 21.48 -1.66 -6.56
C PRO A 331 21.63 -2.38 -5.21
N PRO A 332 22.85 -2.80 -4.83
CA PRO A 332 23.07 -3.46 -3.54
C PRO A 332 22.87 -2.48 -2.38
N MET A 333 22.59 -3.01 -1.19
CA MET A 333 22.43 -2.21 0.04
C MET A 333 23.71 -1.46 0.45
N SER A 334 24.88 -1.80 -0.11
CA SER A 334 26.11 -1.02 0.09
C SER A 334 26.16 0.26 -0.74
N ASN A 335 25.25 0.43 -1.71
CA ASN A 335 25.23 1.55 -2.64
C ASN A 335 24.03 2.47 -2.37
N ILE A 336 24.29 3.78 -2.24
CA ILE A 336 23.27 4.81 -1.98
C ILE A 336 22.15 4.86 -3.04
N ALA A 337 22.42 4.39 -4.26
CA ALA A 337 21.43 4.27 -5.32
C ALA A 337 20.24 3.39 -4.90
N SER A 338 20.44 2.37 -4.06
CA SER A 338 19.36 1.51 -3.56
C SER A 338 18.30 2.33 -2.81
N SER A 339 18.74 3.22 -1.92
CA SER A 339 17.85 4.04 -1.11
C SER A 339 17.28 5.24 -1.88
N LEU A 340 18.10 5.94 -2.68
CA LEU A 340 17.63 7.09 -3.46
C LEU A 340 16.59 6.70 -4.51
N MET A 341 16.81 5.60 -5.22
CA MET A 341 15.84 5.09 -6.19
C MET A 341 14.58 4.58 -5.49
N ARG A 342 14.73 3.83 -4.38
CA ARG A 342 13.58 3.33 -3.62
C ARG A 342 12.69 4.47 -3.16
N ASP A 343 13.26 5.49 -2.55
CA ASP A 343 12.50 6.59 -1.97
C ASP A 343 11.69 7.37 -3.03
N VAL A 344 12.32 7.79 -4.14
CA VAL A 344 11.62 8.58 -5.17
C VAL A 344 10.54 7.77 -5.89
N LEU A 345 10.75 6.46 -6.05
CA LEU A 345 9.76 5.57 -6.64
C LEU A 345 8.59 5.32 -5.68
N VAL A 346 8.86 5.14 -4.38
CA VAL A 346 7.81 5.01 -3.36
C VAL A 346 6.95 6.26 -3.30
N ASP A 347 7.56 7.45 -3.28
CA ASP A 347 6.80 8.70 -3.33
C ASP A 347 5.96 8.77 -4.61
N THR A 348 6.52 8.44 -5.78
CA THR A 348 5.76 8.42 -7.04
C THR A 348 4.58 7.44 -6.99
N ILE A 349 4.78 6.23 -6.45
CA ILE A 349 3.75 5.20 -6.33
C ILE A 349 2.62 5.69 -5.42
N ASN A 350 2.94 6.33 -4.31
CA ASN A 350 1.95 6.69 -3.30
C ASN A 350 1.28 8.04 -3.57
N ILE A 351 1.92 8.97 -4.27
CA ILE A 351 1.32 10.26 -4.65
C ILE A 351 0.35 10.11 -5.83
N LEU A 352 0.65 9.23 -6.78
CA LEU A 352 -0.17 9.03 -7.98
C LEU A 352 -1.17 7.86 -7.84
N ASP A 353 -1.59 7.55 -6.61
CA ASP A 353 -2.46 6.39 -6.33
C ASP A 353 -3.82 6.45 -7.03
N PHE A 354 -4.31 7.68 -7.25
CA PHE A 354 -5.53 7.95 -8.01
C PHE A 354 -5.44 7.53 -9.50
N ASN A 355 -4.25 7.33 -10.06
CA ASN A 355 -4.05 6.99 -11.47
C ASN A 355 -2.97 5.93 -11.70
N ARG A 356 -3.34 4.66 -11.48
CA ARG A 356 -2.48 3.49 -11.72
C ARG A 356 -1.82 3.41 -13.11
N ILE A 357 -2.44 3.97 -14.15
CA ILE A 357 -1.89 3.94 -15.52
C ILE A 357 -0.70 4.89 -15.63
N ALA A 358 -0.85 6.10 -15.08
CA ALA A 358 0.24 7.08 -15.01
C ALA A 358 1.38 6.54 -14.14
N THR A 359 1.08 6.00 -12.95
CA THR A 359 2.07 5.36 -12.07
C THR A 359 2.84 4.27 -12.80
N ALA A 360 2.13 3.33 -13.47
CA ALA A 360 2.77 2.26 -14.21
C ALA A 360 3.67 2.79 -15.34
N LYS A 361 3.25 3.84 -16.06
CA LYS A 361 4.08 4.48 -17.09
C LYS A 361 5.38 5.04 -16.49
N PHE A 362 5.30 5.80 -15.40
CA PHE A 362 6.49 6.33 -14.71
C PHE A 362 7.46 5.23 -14.26
N LEU A 363 6.91 4.13 -13.74
CA LEU A 363 7.70 2.96 -13.32
C LEU A 363 8.39 2.26 -14.49
N ILE A 364 7.71 2.11 -15.63
CA ILE A 364 8.31 1.52 -16.85
C ILE A 364 9.37 2.45 -17.45
N ASP A 365 9.17 3.76 -17.33
CA ASP A 365 10.07 4.78 -17.84
C ASP A 365 11.15 5.21 -16.84
N VAL A 366 11.36 4.43 -15.77
CA VAL A 366 12.25 4.79 -14.66
C VAL A 366 13.68 5.15 -15.11
N ASP A 367 14.20 4.47 -16.13
CA ASP A 367 15.54 4.71 -16.68
C ASP A 367 15.73 6.11 -17.31
N CYS A 368 14.64 6.80 -17.65
CA CYS A 368 14.71 8.16 -18.20
C CYS A 368 14.93 9.24 -17.12
N TYR A 369 14.68 8.93 -15.86
CA TYR A 369 14.78 9.89 -14.74
C TYR A 369 16.11 9.79 -13.97
N PHE A 370 16.99 8.85 -14.32
CA PHE A 370 18.31 8.68 -13.70
C PHE A 370 19.43 8.89 -14.72
N THR A 371 20.66 9.00 -14.23
CA THR A 371 21.83 9.22 -15.09
C THR A 371 21.93 8.19 -16.22
N PRO A 372 22.25 8.60 -17.45
CA PRO A 372 22.44 7.67 -18.56
C PRO A 372 23.47 6.59 -18.22
N LYS A 373 23.17 5.33 -18.58
CA LYS A 373 23.98 4.12 -18.30
C LYS A 373 23.93 3.61 -16.85
N THR A 374 23.13 4.22 -15.97
CA THR A 374 22.84 3.63 -14.65
C THR A 374 22.15 2.27 -14.77
N PHE A 375 21.37 2.07 -15.83
CA PHE A 375 20.66 0.82 -16.10
C PHE A 375 21.10 0.17 -17.40
N VAL A 376 20.95 -1.15 -17.47
CA VAL A 376 20.95 -1.87 -18.75
C VAL A 376 19.71 -1.51 -19.57
N LYS A 377 19.74 -1.79 -20.87
CA LYS A 377 18.56 -1.62 -21.72
C LYS A 377 17.38 -2.45 -21.19
N ARG A 378 16.18 -1.85 -21.17
CA ARG A 378 14.92 -2.52 -20.80
C ARG A 378 14.75 -3.86 -21.52
N ALA A 379 14.17 -4.84 -20.83
CA ALA A 379 13.92 -6.19 -21.36
C ALA A 379 15.17 -6.98 -21.77
N THR A 380 16.37 -6.58 -21.32
CA THR A 380 17.58 -7.41 -21.50
C THR A 380 17.38 -8.75 -20.77
N PRO A 381 17.47 -9.91 -21.44
CA PRO A 381 17.29 -11.21 -20.81
C PRO A 381 18.29 -11.42 -19.66
N PHE A 382 17.84 -12.03 -18.56
CA PHE A 382 18.65 -12.21 -17.34
C PHE A 382 19.98 -12.93 -17.61
N ASP A 383 19.98 -13.98 -18.43
CA ASP A 383 21.20 -14.75 -18.75
C ASP A 383 22.25 -13.94 -19.51
N ARG A 384 21.83 -12.94 -20.30
CA ARG A 384 22.73 -12.06 -21.06
C ARG A 384 23.42 -11.01 -20.19
N LEU A 385 23.01 -10.85 -18.93
CA LEU A 385 23.72 -9.96 -18.01
C LEU A 385 25.12 -10.46 -17.70
N ARG A 386 25.34 -11.79 -17.76
CA ARG A 386 26.67 -12.41 -17.54
C ARG A 386 27.67 -12.04 -18.65
N ASP A 387 27.18 -11.70 -19.83
CA ASP A 387 28.00 -11.31 -20.98
C ASP A 387 28.44 -9.83 -20.91
N LEU A 388 27.90 -9.05 -19.97
CA LEU A 388 28.30 -7.66 -19.75
C LEU A 388 29.66 -7.66 -19.04
N THR A 389 30.67 -7.13 -19.73
CA THR A 389 32.05 -7.05 -19.24
C THR A 389 32.41 -5.64 -18.75
N GLY A 390 33.29 -5.56 -17.74
CA GLY A 390 33.83 -4.31 -17.18
C GLY A 390 32.91 -3.63 -16.14
N ASP A 391 33.11 -2.33 -15.90
CA ASP A 391 32.36 -1.49 -14.94
C ASP A 391 30.93 -1.11 -15.38
N ARG A 392 30.29 -1.90 -16.25
CA ARG A 392 28.93 -1.60 -16.72
C ARG A 392 27.92 -2.11 -15.70
N SER A 393 27.00 -1.23 -15.30
CA SER A 393 25.88 -1.60 -14.43
C SER A 393 25.11 -2.78 -15.02
N GLN A 394 24.76 -3.73 -14.15
CA GLN A 394 23.89 -4.87 -14.46
C GLN A 394 22.44 -4.62 -14.00
N TRP A 395 22.16 -3.43 -13.46
CA TRP A 395 20.87 -3.11 -12.89
C TRP A 395 19.80 -2.99 -13.96
N LYS A 396 18.67 -3.62 -13.71
CA LYS A 396 17.51 -3.66 -14.62
C LYS A 396 16.46 -2.66 -14.13
N PRO A 397 16.00 -1.74 -15.00
CA PRO A 397 15.02 -0.73 -14.59
C PRO A 397 13.69 -1.38 -14.18
N GLU A 398 13.26 -2.43 -14.89
CA GLU A 398 12.06 -3.19 -14.53
C GLU A 398 12.14 -3.85 -13.14
N ASP A 399 13.33 -4.28 -12.70
CA ASP A 399 13.48 -4.93 -11.40
C ASP A 399 13.41 -3.91 -10.28
N VAL A 400 14.09 -2.76 -10.41
CA VAL A 400 14.00 -1.65 -9.44
C VAL A 400 12.57 -1.16 -9.28
N ALA A 401 11.82 -1.04 -10.38
CA ALA A 401 10.42 -0.64 -10.36
C ALA A 401 9.53 -1.68 -9.65
N VAL A 402 9.65 -2.97 -10.00
CA VAL A 402 8.88 -4.04 -9.36
C VAL A 402 9.21 -4.14 -7.87
N ASP A 403 10.49 -4.01 -7.52
CA ASP A 403 10.97 -4.06 -6.14
C ASP A 403 10.36 -2.92 -5.29
N ALA A 404 10.20 -1.73 -5.88
CA ALA A 404 9.58 -0.59 -5.20
C ALA A 404 8.10 -0.86 -4.89
N VAL A 405 7.36 -1.43 -5.84
CA VAL A 405 5.95 -1.78 -5.59
C VAL A 405 5.83 -2.87 -4.52
N PHE A 406 6.71 -3.87 -4.53
CA PHE A 406 6.71 -4.90 -3.47
C PHE A 406 7.09 -4.36 -2.10
N SER A 407 8.02 -3.40 -2.01
CA SER A 407 8.35 -2.76 -0.73
C SER A 407 7.14 -2.07 -0.08
N GLN A 408 6.22 -1.54 -0.88
CA GLN A 408 4.99 -0.92 -0.39
C GLN A 408 3.91 -1.95 -0.09
N LEU A 409 3.73 -2.94 -0.97
CA LEU A 409 2.80 -4.04 -0.75
C LEU A 409 3.11 -4.80 0.56
N PHE A 410 4.39 -4.92 0.90
CA PHE A 410 4.88 -5.62 2.08
C PHE A 410 5.31 -4.69 3.22
N GLN A 411 4.85 -3.43 3.22
CA GLN A 411 5.06 -2.53 4.33
C GLN A 411 4.26 -3.00 5.56
N LEU A 412 4.95 -3.15 6.69
CA LEU A 412 4.37 -3.40 8.01
C LEU A 412 4.37 -2.10 8.82
N PRO A 413 3.39 -1.90 9.72
CA PRO A 413 2.27 -2.79 10.04
C PRO A 413 1.18 -2.82 8.97
N SER A 414 1.02 -1.76 8.20
CA SER A 414 0.05 -1.65 7.10
C SER A 414 0.66 -0.86 5.93
N PRO A 415 0.25 -1.17 4.70
CA PRO A 415 0.61 -0.34 3.56
C PRO A 415 -0.15 1.00 3.62
N GLU A 416 0.37 2.03 2.95
CA GLU A 416 -0.29 3.34 2.87
C GLU A 416 -1.63 3.26 2.15
N HIS A 417 -1.69 2.50 1.06
CA HIS A 417 -2.87 2.34 0.22
C HIS A 417 -3.48 0.94 0.30
N LYS A 418 -4.72 0.78 -0.17
CA LYS A 418 -5.38 -0.53 -0.24
C LYS A 418 -4.57 -1.50 -1.11
N LEU A 419 -4.41 -2.76 -0.69
CA LEU A 419 -3.62 -3.79 -1.40
C LEU A 419 -3.94 -3.90 -2.90
N VAL A 420 -5.22 -3.80 -3.26
CA VAL A 420 -5.70 -3.87 -4.66
C VAL A 420 -5.08 -2.80 -5.58
N TYR A 421 -4.68 -1.66 -5.03
CA TYR A 421 -3.97 -0.63 -5.78
C TYR A 421 -2.63 -1.16 -6.31
N TYR A 422 -1.78 -1.68 -5.42
CA TYR A 422 -0.48 -2.24 -5.80
C TYR A 422 -0.63 -3.46 -6.73
N HIS A 423 -1.65 -4.30 -6.53
CA HIS A 423 -1.96 -5.40 -7.46
C HIS A 423 -2.25 -4.86 -8.86
N SER A 424 -3.02 -3.78 -8.94
CA SER A 424 -3.38 -3.14 -10.21
C SER A 424 -2.19 -2.47 -10.87
N VAL A 425 -1.32 -1.78 -10.12
CA VAL A 425 -0.10 -1.16 -10.65
C VAL A 425 0.81 -2.22 -11.29
N LEU A 426 1.11 -3.33 -10.59
CA LEU A 426 1.91 -4.42 -11.14
C LEU A 426 1.27 -5.04 -12.40
N THR A 427 -0.06 -5.15 -12.42
CA THR A 427 -0.82 -5.64 -13.57
C THR A 427 -0.70 -4.68 -14.77
N GLU A 428 -0.83 -3.36 -14.56
CA GLU A 428 -0.66 -2.36 -15.61
C GLU A 428 0.79 -2.31 -16.12
N CYS A 429 1.80 -2.37 -15.24
CA CYS A 429 3.20 -2.50 -15.64
C CYS A 429 3.42 -3.70 -16.57
N CYS A 430 2.84 -4.86 -16.22
CA CYS A 430 2.94 -6.08 -17.03
C CYS A 430 2.23 -5.95 -18.39
N LYS A 431 1.10 -5.22 -18.46
CA LYS A 431 0.42 -4.93 -19.75
C LYS A 431 1.24 -3.99 -20.64
N ILE A 432 1.88 -2.97 -20.06
CA ILE A 432 2.68 -1.98 -20.79
C ILE A 432 3.97 -2.62 -21.35
N ALA A 433 4.67 -3.40 -20.53
CA ALA A 433 5.98 -3.95 -20.88
C ALA A 433 6.12 -5.45 -20.51
N PRO A 434 5.33 -6.36 -21.12
CA PRO A 434 5.27 -7.77 -20.73
C PRO A 434 6.62 -8.49 -20.85
N ALA A 435 7.42 -8.18 -21.88
CA ALA A 435 8.72 -8.81 -22.10
C ALA A 435 9.76 -8.47 -21.02
N ALA A 436 9.60 -7.34 -20.32
CA ALA A 436 10.48 -6.94 -19.22
C ALA A 436 9.92 -7.38 -17.86
N ILE A 437 8.64 -7.07 -17.62
CA ILE A 437 8.02 -7.20 -16.30
C ILE A 437 7.66 -8.64 -15.96
N ALA A 438 7.16 -9.45 -16.90
CA ALA A 438 6.77 -10.82 -16.59
C ALA A 438 7.95 -11.70 -16.12
N PRO A 439 9.15 -11.67 -16.76
CA PRO A 439 10.32 -12.37 -16.23
C PRO A 439 10.78 -11.83 -14.86
N SER A 440 10.67 -10.52 -14.63
CA SER A 440 10.98 -9.84 -13.37
C SER A 440 10.10 -10.36 -12.23
N LEU A 441 8.76 -10.31 -12.41
CA LEU A 441 7.79 -10.87 -11.48
C LEU A 441 7.99 -12.37 -11.24
N GLY A 442 8.33 -13.14 -12.27
CA GLY A 442 8.64 -14.56 -12.12
C GLY A 442 9.84 -14.82 -11.18
N ARG A 443 10.84 -13.93 -11.12
CA ARG A 443 11.94 -14.05 -10.15
C ARG A 443 11.49 -13.64 -8.74
N ALA A 444 10.71 -12.56 -8.61
CA ALA A 444 10.14 -12.14 -7.34
C ALA A 444 9.24 -13.21 -6.71
N ILE A 445 8.35 -13.85 -7.49
CA ILE A 445 7.48 -14.95 -7.03
C ILE A 445 8.32 -16.10 -6.48
N ARG A 446 9.39 -16.49 -7.19
CA ARG A 446 10.29 -17.58 -6.73
C ARG A 446 11.02 -17.22 -5.45
N PHE A 447 11.46 -15.97 -5.30
CA PHE A 447 12.06 -15.48 -4.06
C PHE A 447 11.07 -15.60 -2.90
N LEU A 448 9.85 -15.09 -3.06
CA LEU A 448 8.82 -15.11 -2.02
C LEU A 448 8.39 -16.53 -1.66
N TYR A 449 8.20 -17.39 -2.67
CA TYR A 449 7.83 -18.79 -2.46
C TYR A 449 8.89 -19.56 -1.66
N ARG A 450 10.19 -19.37 -1.97
CA ARG A 450 11.30 -19.95 -1.19
C ARG A 450 11.36 -19.40 0.24
N GLY A 451 10.92 -18.16 0.44
CA GLY A 451 10.87 -17.48 1.73
C GLY A 451 9.63 -17.79 2.58
N LEU A 452 8.70 -18.65 2.15
CA LEU A 452 7.43 -18.89 2.86
C LEU A 452 7.58 -19.41 4.30
N GLU A 453 8.72 -20.04 4.62
CA GLU A 453 9.02 -20.53 5.97
C GLU A 453 9.48 -19.40 6.90
N THR A 454 10.11 -18.36 6.36
CA THR A 454 10.75 -17.29 7.15
C THR A 454 10.01 -15.97 7.09
N ILE A 455 9.27 -15.66 6.03
CA ILE A 455 8.57 -14.39 5.88
C ILE A 455 7.50 -14.20 6.97
N ASP A 456 7.20 -12.96 7.36
CA ASP A 456 6.10 -12.65 8.28
C ASP A 456 4.77 -13.20 7.75
N LEU A 457 3.91 -13.69 8.66
CA LEU A 457 2.67 -14.35 8.29
C LEU A 457 1.69 -13.40 7.57
N ASP A 458 1.57 -12.15 8.02
CA ASP A 458 0.68 -11.18 7.35
C ASP A 458 1.17 -10.92 5.92
N LEU A 459 2.48 -10.87 5.72
CA LEU A 459 3.11 -10.71 4.39
C LEU A 459 2.94 -11.95 3.51
N SER A 460 3.01 -13.16 4.07
CA SER A 460 2.74 -14.40 3.33
C SER A 460 1.31 -14.43 2.78
N HIS A 461 0.34 -13.92 3.55
CA HIS A 461 -1.05 -13.78 3.12
C HIS A 461 -1.24 -12.69 2.07
N ARG A 462 -0.56 -11.54 2.19
CA ARG A 462 -0.56 -10.52 1.13
C ARG A 462 0.05 -11.04 -0.16
N PHE A 463 1.13 -11.83 -0.08
CA PHE A 463 1.71 -12.51 -1.23
C PHE A 463 0.70 -13.47 -1.86
N LEU A 464 0.01 -14.27 -1.06
CA LEU A 464 -1.04 -15.18 -1.53
C LEU A 464 -2.18 -14.45 -2.26
N ASP A 465 -2.67 -13.35 -1.68
CA ASP A 465 -3.72 -12.51 -2.27
C ASP A 465 -3.27 -11.88 -3.58
N TRP A 466 -2.07 -11.30 -3.60
CA TRP A 466 -1.49 -10.72 -4.80
C TRP A 466 -1.28 -11.76 -5.89
N PHE A 467 -0.69 -12.91 -5.55
CA PHE A 467 -0.38 -13.98 -6.49
C PHE A 467 -1.64 -14.49 -7.19
N SER A 468 -2.66 -14.88 -6.42
CA SER A 468 -3.93 -15.36 -6.95
C SER A 468 -4.68 -14.29 -7.77
N HIS A 469 -4.70 -13.03 -7.31
CA HIS A 469 -5.29 -11.94 -8.08
C HIS A 469 -4.53 -11.66 -9.38
N HIS A 470 -3.19 -11.70 -9.35
CA HIS A 470 -2.35 -11.52 -10.52
C HIS A 470 -2.64 -12.62 -11.56
N LEU A 471 -2.64 -13.90 -11.16
CA LEU A 471 -2.92 -15.01 -12.07
C LEU A 471 -4.31 -14.91 -12.71
N SER A 472 -5.32 -14.46 -11.96
CA SER A 472 -6.67 -14.25 -12.52
C SER A 472 -6.71 -13.24 -13.68
N ASN A 473 -5.80 -12.27 -13.70
CA ASN A 473 -5.67 -11.28 -14.79
C ASN A 473 -4.86 -11.79 -15.99
N PHE A 474 -4.13 -12.90 -15.84
CA PHE A 474 -3.28 -13.51 -16.87
C PHE A 474 -3.69 -14.96 -17.18
N GLY A 475 -4.99 -15.25 -17.11
CA GLY A 475 -5.54 -16.53 -17.56
C GLY A 475 -5.27 -17.72 -16.64
N PHE A 476 -4.95 -17.48 -15.36
CA PHE A 476 -4.63 -18.50 -14.35
C PHE A 476 -3.41 -19.37 -14.71
N THR A 477 -2.45 -18.79 -15.44
CA THR A 477 -1.26 -19.53 -15.88
C THR A 477 -0.05 -19.21 -15.01
N TRP A 478 0.45 -20.22 -14.30
CA TRP A 478 1.75 -20.22 -13.65
C TRP A 478 2.49 -21.53 -13.98
N LYS A 479 3.81 -21.54 -13.81
CA LYS A 479 4.62 -22.75 -14.02
C LYS A 479 4.56 -23.65 -12.78
N TRP A 480 3.37 -24.15 -12.47
CA TRP A 480 3.07 -25.05 -11.34
C TRP A 480 3.94 -26.30 -11.29
N SER A 481 4.48 -26.74 -12.42
CA SER A 481 5.44 -27.85 -12.47
C SER A 481 6.69 -27.62 -11.63
N GLU A 482 7.06 -26.37 -11.33
CA GLU A 482 8.21 -26.03 -10.47
C GLU A 482 8.00 -26.44 -9.00
N TRP A 483 6.76 -26.69 -8.56
CA TRP A 483 6.42 -26.96 -7.15
C TRP A 483 5.83 -28.37 -6.93
N ILE A 484 5.89 -29.27 -7.93
CA ILE A 484 5.31 -30.62 -7.83
C ILE A 484 5.93 -31.42 -6.67
N GLU A 485 7.23 -31.30 -6.43
CA GLU A 485 7.92 -32.00 -5.35
C GLU A 485 7.43 -31.57 -3.95
N ASP A 486 6.94 -30.34 -3.83
CA ASP A 486 6.41 -29.84 -2.55
C ASP A 486 5.04 -30.46 -2.21
N LEU A 487 4.35 -31.10 -3.16
CA LEU A 487 3.03 -31.74 -2.94
C LEU A 487 3.09 -32.94 -1.97
N GLU A 488 4.29 -33.50 -1.75
CA GLU A 488 4.54 -34.60 -0.82
C GLU A 488 4.78 -34.12 0.62
N LEU A 489 4.88 -32.81 0.84
CA LEU A 489 5.10 -32.24 2.17
C LEU A 489 3.84 -32.35 3.05
N PRO A 490 3.99 -32.33 4.39
CA PRO A 490 2.85 -32.29 5.30
C PRO A 490 1.90 -31.13 5.00
N LEU A 491 0.60 -31.31 5.23
CA LEU A 491 -0.42 -30.27 4.98
C LEU A 491 -0.16 -28.96 5.76
N VAL A 492 0.45 -29.08 6.94
CA VAL A 492 0.83 -27.94 7.79
C VAL A 492 2.09 -27.22 7.30
N HIS A 493 2.83 -27.76 6.33
CA HIS A 493 4.03 -27.12 5.82
C HIS A 493 3.68 -25.78 5.14
N PRO A 494 4.42 -24.67 5.36
CA PRO A 494 4.08 -23.35 4.80
C PRO A 494 3.89 -23.32 3.29
N ARG A 495 4.68 -24.09 2.53
CA ARG A 495 4.52 -24.24 1.07
C ARG A 495 3.21 -24.94 0.69
N MET A 496 2.84 -26.00 1.41
CA MET A 496 1.58 -26.70 1.16
C MET A 496 0.37 -25.88 1.58
N ALA A 497 0.46 -25.15 2.69
CA ALA A 497 -0.55 -24.17 3.09
C ALA A 497 -0.74 -23.09 2.01
N PHE A 498 0.36 -22.59 1.44
CA PHE A 498 0.32 -21.62 0.35
C PHE A 498 -0.31 -22.18 -0.93
N ILE A 499 0.09 -23.39 -1.39
CA ILE A 499 -0.49 -24.03 -2.57
C ILE A 499 -2.01 -24.22 -2.38
N ASN A 500 -2.43 -24.81 -1.26
CA ASN A 500 -3.85 -25.01 -0.98
C ASN A 500 -4.63 -23.69 -0.92
N GLY A 501 -4.05 -22.66 -0.29
CA GLY A 501 -4.63 -21.33 -0.26
C GLY A 501 -4.72 -20.68 -1.64
N ALA A 502 -3.74 -20.92 -2.52
CA ALA A 502 -3.70 -20.35 -3.86
C ALA A 502 -4.77 -20.99 -4.74
N LEU A 503 -4.87 -22.31 -4.72
CA LEU A 503 -5.91 -23.06 -5.41
C LEU A 503 -7.30 -22.63 -4.94
N ASP A 504 -7.51 -22.50 -3.63
CA ASP A 504 -8.78 -22.04 -3.08
C ASP A 504 -9.13 -20.62 -3.58
N LYS A 505 -8.20 -19.66 -3.53
CA LYS A 505 -8.45 -18.30 -4.02
C LYS A 505 -8.63 -18.22 -5.53
N GLU A 506 -7.90 -19.00 -6.32
CA GLU A 506 -8.10 -19.08 -7.78
C GLU A 506 -9.50 -19.63 -8.11
N ILE A 507 -9.98 -20.63 -7.36
CA ILE A 507 -11.34 -21.15 -7.50
C ILE A 507 -12.37 -20.07 -7.13
N ARG A 508 -12.16 -19.31 -6.04
CA ARG A 508 -13.05 -18.19 -5.66
C ARG A 508 -13.12 -17.09 -6.74
N LEU A 509 -12.02 -16.86 -7.47
CA LEU A 509 -11.93 -15.91 -8.58
C LEU A 509 -12.42 -16.50 -9.93
N SER A 510 -12.86 -17.76 -9.93
CA SER A 510 -13.23 -18.54 -11.12
C SER A 510 -14.23 -19.64 -10.73
N PHE A 511 -14.05 -20.87 -11.22
CA PHE A 511 -14.77 -22.07 -10.80
C PHE A 511 -13.86 -23.29 -10.90
N ALA A 512 -14.11 -24.30 -10.07
CA ALA A 512 -13.23 -25.46 -9.87
C ALA A 512 -12.81 -26.15 -11.16
N GLN A 513 -13.77 -26.43 -12.06
CA GLN A 513 -13.49 -27.10 -13.33
C GLN A 513 -12.51 -26.33 -14.23
N ARG A 514 -12.57 -24.98 -14.25
CA ARG A 514 -11.65 -24.17 -15.04
C ARG A 514 -10.23 -24.19 -14.45
N ILE A 515 -10.11 -24.04 -13.13
CA ILE A 515 -8.81 -24.08 -12.45
C ILE A 515 -8.18 -25.45 -12.57
N ARG A 516 -8.96 -26.54 -12.46
CA ARG A 516 -8.49 -27.90 -12.74
C ARG A 516 -7.84 -28.02 -14.12
N GLY A 517 -8.41 -27.38 -15.13
CA GLY A 517 -7.89 -27.38 -16.50
C GLY A 517 -6.60 -26.58 -16.71
N THR A 518 -6.19 -25.72 -15.77
CA THR A 518 -4.94 -24.94 -15.85
C THR A 518 -3.76 -25.58 -15.10
N LEU A 519 -4.01 -26.69 -14.40
CA LEU A 519 -3.04 -27.34 -13.52
C LEU A 519 -2.47 -28.63 -14.13
N PRO A 520 -1.20 -28.98 -13.84
CA PRO A 520 -0.64 -30.29 -14.15
C PRO A 520 -1.34 -31.44 -13.41
N ASP A 521 -1.25 -32.67 -13.94
CA ASP A 521 -1.95 -33.85 -13.38
C ASP A 521 -1.79 -34.06 -11.87
N PRO A 522 -0.59 -33.94 -11.24
CA PRO A 522 -0.44 -34.16 -9.80
C PRO A 522 -1.26 -33.21 -8.90
N TYR A 523 -1.67 -32.05 -9.42
CA TYR A 523 -2.47 -31.08 -8.65
C TYR A 523 -3.96 -31.39 -8.69
N GLN A 524 -4.43 -32.19 -9.65
CA GLN A 524 -5.86 -32.41 -9.85
C GLN A 524 -6.52 -33.11 -8.66
N ASP A 525 -5.76 -33.90 -7.90
CA ASP A 525 -6.24 -34.58 -6.69
C ASP A 525 -6.59 -33.60 -5.55
N PHE A 526 -6.04 -32.38 -5.58
CA PHE A 526 -6.36 -31.32 -4.62
C PHE A 526 -7.65 -30.57 -4.97
N ILE A 527 -8.22 -30.80 -6.16
CA ILE A 527 -9.54 -30.34 -6.54
C ILE A 527 -10.52 -31.50 -6.38
N THR A 528 -11.04 -31.63 -5.16
CA THR A 528 -12.04 -32.64 -4.79
C THR A 528 -13.31 -32.49 -5.62
N GLU A 529 -14.06 -33.59 -5.79
CA GLU A 529 -15.37 -33.55 -6.45
C GLU A 529 -16.34 -32.58 -5.73
N GLY A 530 -16.24 -32.48 -4.40
CA GLY A 530 -17.02 -31.53 -3.60
C GLY A 530 -16.79 -30.07 -3.99
N LYS A 531 -15.57 -29.69 -4.41
CA LYS A 531 -15.27 -28.34 -4.93
C LYS A 531 -15.98 -28.03 -6.25
N GLU A 532 -16.39 -29.04 -7.01
CA GLU A 532 -17.12 -28.90 -8.27
C GLU A 532 -18.65 -28.83 -8.06
N LYS A 533 -19.15 -29.14 -6.85
CA LYS A 533 -20.58 -29.09 -6.53
C LYS A 533 -21.02 -27.67 -6.18
N ASP A 534 -21.89 -27.07 -7.00
CA ASP A 534 -22.54 -25.80 -6.68
C ASP A 534 -23.47 -25.88 -5.45
N THR A 535 -23.99 -27.09 -5.16
CA THR A 535 -24.84 -27.35 -3.99
C THR A 535 -24.23 -28.51 -3.21
N PRO A 536 -23.58 -28.23 -2.06
CA PRO A 536 -23.07 -29.28 -1.18
C PRO A 536 -24.17 -30.21 -0.69
N ASP A 537 -23.79 -31.45 -0.41
CA ASP A 537 -24.71 -32.50 0.04
C ASP A 537 -25.37 -32.12 1.38
N PHE A 538 -26.67 -32.37 1.51
CA PHE A 538 -27.38 -32.11 2.76
C PHE A 538 -27.25 -33.31 3.70
N LYS A 539 -26.45 -33.18 4.78
CA LYS A 539 -26.12 -34.31 5.68
C LYS A 539 -27.34 -35.07 6.22
N TYR A 540 -28.42 -34.37 6.56
CA TYR A 540 -29.67 -34.96 7.06
C TYR A 540 -30.49 -35.73 6.00
N GLN A 541 -30.05 -35.76 4.75
CA GLN A 541 -30.62 -36.64 3.73
C GLN A 541 -30.22 -38.10 3.94
N SER A 542 -29.14 -38.35 4.68
CA SER A 542 -28.73 -39.67 5.14
C SER A 542 -29.49 -40.06 6.41
N ASP A 543 -30.17 -41.20 6.40
CA ASP A 543 -30.86 -41.73 7.59
C ASP A 543 -29.88 -42.14 8.71
N ASN A 544 -28.57 -42.22 8.43
CA ASN A 544 -27.53 -42.51 9.41
C ASN A 544 -27.13 -41.28 10.25
N THR A 545 -27.54 -40.08 9.84
CA THR A 545 -27.25 -38.84 10.57
C THR A 545 -28.23 -38.69 11.74
N PRO A 546 -27.77 -38.41 12.97
CA PRO A 546 -28.66 -38.14 14.10
C PRO A 546 -29.68 -37.05 13.76
N TYR A 547 -30.93 -37.22 14.20
CA TYR A 547 -32.04 -36.27 13.96
C TYR A 547 -32.39 -36.06 12.46
N ALA A 548 -32.10 -37.03 11.58
CA ALA A 548 -32.36 -36.93 10.14
C ALA A 548 -33.82 -36.67 9.75
N SER A 549 -34.79 -37.21 10.48
CA SER A 549 -36.22 -36.95 10.27
C SER A 549 -36.54 -35.47 10.46
N GLU A 550 -36.17 -34.94 11.62
CA GLU A 550 -36.43 -33.58 12.06
C GLU A 550 -35.63 -32.58 11.21
N GLY A 551 -34.37 -32.88 10.88
CA GLY A 551 -33.55 -32.05 10.00
C GLY A 551 -34.12 -31.92 8.59
N ARG A 552 -34.69 -32.99 8.02
CA ARG A 552 -35.41 -32.93 6.73
C ARG A 552 -36.68 -32.10 6.83
N GLU A 553 -37.40 -32.20 7.94
CA GLU A 553 -38.62 -31.42 8.17
C GLU A 553 -38.31 -29.93 8.32
N ILE A 554 -37.31 -29.56 9.13
CA ILE A 554 -36.83 -28.17 9.25
C ILE A 554 -36.42 -27.62 7.88
N MET A 555 -35.69 -28.39 7.07
CA MET A 555 -35.34 -27.99 5.71
C MET A 555 -36.57 -27.69 4.84
N GLN A 556 -37.60 -28.52 4.91
CA GLN A 556 -38.85 -28.27 4.17
C GLN A 556 -39.58 -27.03 4.67
N LEU A 557 -39.63 -26.79 5.99
CA LEU A 557 -40.25 -25.62 6.59
C LEU A 557 -39.52 -24.32 6.22
N VAL A 558 -38.19 -24.32 6.28
CA VAL A 558 -37.34 -23.20 5.83
C VAL A 558 -37.61 -22.90 4.35
N ARG A 559 -37.68 -23.94 3.50
CA ARG A 559 -37.98 -23.79 2.07
C ARG A 559 -39.39 -23.24 1.80
N LYS A 560 -40.38 -23.65 2.61
CA LYS A 560 -41.77 -23.17 2.54
C LYS A 560 -41.97 -21.78 3.16
N LYS A 561 -40.94 -21.21 3.80
CA LYS A 561 -41.00 -19.92 4.49
C LYS A 561 -42.01 -19.96 5.64
N ALA A 562 -42.03 -21.08 6.37
CA ALA A 562 -42.85 -21.30 7.56
C ALA A 562 -42.58 -20.22 8.63
N ASN A 563 -43.59 -19.92 9.43
CA ASN A 563 -43.48 -18.99 10.55
C ASN A 563 -42.93 -19.68 11.82
N ASP A 564 -42.84 -18.94 12.90
CA ASP A 564 -42.22 -19.43 14.13
C ASP A 564 -42.98 -20.57 14.81
N ASP A 565 -44.31 -20.48 14.77
CA ASP A 565 -45.19 -21.46 15.38
C ASP A 565 -45.10 -22.85 14.73
N GLU A 566 -44.74 -22.89 13.44
CA GLU A 566 -44.56 -24.15 12.69
C GLU A 566 -43.17 -24.77 12.88
N VAL A 567 -42.12 -23.95 13.01
CA VAL A 567 -40.73 -24.43 13.11
C VAL A 567 -40.37 -24.83 14.55
N GLN A 568 -40.87 -24.10 15.55
CA GLN A 568 -40.52 -24.30 16.95
C GLN A 568 -40.83 -25.70 17.49
N PRO A 569 -41.97 -26.37 17.15
CA PRO A 569 -42.24 -27.73 17.59
C PRO A 569 -41.18 -28.74 17.16
N ILE A 570 -40.64 -28.62 15.94
CA ILE A 570 -39.63 -29.55 15.42
C ILE A 570 -38.27 -29.30 16.08
N ILE A 571 -37.93 -28.03 16.32
CA ILE A 571 -36.74 -27.66 17.12
C ILE A 571 -36.84 -28.26 18.52
N SER A 572 -37.99 -28.11 19.19
CA SER A 572 -38.21 -28.68 20.52
C SER A 572 -38.16 -30.21 20.54
N ALA A 573 -38.62 -30.88 19.48
CA ALA A 573 -38.50 -32.32 19.34
C ALA A 573 -37.03 -32.77 19.30
N ILE A 574 -36.16 -32.07 18.55
CA ILE A 574 -34.71 -32.33 18.54
C ILE A 574 -34.13 -32.14 19.94
N GLU A 575 -34.49 -31.05 20.62
CA GLU A 575 -33.98 -30.75 21.97
C GLU A 575 -34.44 -31.80 23.00
N GLU A 576 -35.68 -32.28 22.93
CA GLU A 576 -36.18 -33.34 23.79
C GLU A 576 -35.48 -34.67 23.54
N GLN A 577 -35.27 -35.05 22.27
CA GLN A 577 -34.50 -36.23 21.91
C GLN A 577 -33.05 -36.12 22.39
N ALA A 578 -32.41 -34.97 22.18
CA ALA A 578 -31.05 -34.72 22.65
C ALA A 578 -30.93 -34.83 24.17
N LYS A 579 -31.90 -34.27 24.93
CA LYS A 579 -31.98 -34.46 26.39
C LYS A 579 -32.11 -35.93 26.76
N SER A 580 -32.96 -36.68 26.06
CA SER A 580 -33.16 -38.11 26.32
C SER A 580 -31.91 -38.96 26.06
N LEU A 581 -31.06 -38.53 25.12
CA LEU A 581 -29.78 -39.14 24.77
C LEU A 581 -28.61 -38.65 25.63
N GLY A 582 -28.86 -37.74 26.59
CA GLY A 582 -27.84 -37.24 27.52
C GLY A 582 -26.91 -36.18 26.94
N VAL A 583 -27.32 -35.48 25.88
CA VAL A 583 -26.55 -34.33 25.35
C VAL A 583 -26.62 -33.19 26.36
N GLU A 584 -25.45 -32.67 26.78
CA GLU A 584 -25.33 -31.63 27.80
C GLU A 584 -26.00 -30.31 27.42
N ASP A 585 -25.80 -29.87 26.16
CA ASP A 585 -26.50 -28.72 25.59
C ASP A 585 -27.40 -29.15 24.40
N PRO A 586 -28.71 -29.36 24.65
CA PRO A 586 -29.68 -29.75 23.63
C PRO A 586 -29.85 -28.72 22.50
N LEU A 587 -29.46 -27.46 22.71
CA LEU A 587 -29.54 -26.43 21.67
C LEU A 587 -28.51 -26.66 20.55
N LEU A 588 -27.44 -27.42 20.79
CA LEU A 588 -26.42 -27.71 19.78
C LEU A 588 -27.01 -28.46 18.57
N PRO A 589 -27.61 -29.66 18.71
CA PRO A 589 -28.17 -30.38 17.57
C PRO A 589 -29.33 -29.65 16.90
N SER A 590 -30.15 -28.91 17.66
CA SER A 590 -31.28 -28.15 17.07
C SER A 590 -30.79 -26.93 16.26
N THR A 591 -29.74 -26.25 16.75
CA THR A 591 -29.05 -25.18 16.01
C THR A 591 -28.39 -25.71 14.75
N ASP A 592 -27.71 -26.85 14.84
CA ASP A 592 -27.05 -27.47 13.69
C ASP A 592 -28.04 -27.84 12.58
N ALA A 593 -29.18 -28.44 12.95
CA ALA A 593 -30.24 -28.77 12.01
C ALA A 593 -30.80 -27.54 11.30
N LEU A 594 -31.09 -26.47 12.06
CA LEU A 594 -31.60 -25.20 11.52
C LEU A 594 -30.60 -24.52 10.58
N VAL A 595 -29.35 -24.36 11.02
CA VAL A 595 -28.33 -23.62 10.26
C VAL A 595 -27.91 -24.40 9.02
N THR A 596 -27.77 -25.72 9.11
CA THR A 596 -27.50 -26.57 7.94
C THR A 596 -28.66 -26.48 6.93
N ALA A 597 -29.91 -26.48 7.40
CA ALA A 597 -31.07 -26.30 6.54
C ALA A 597 -31.08 -24.92 5.84
N ILE A 598 -30.76 -23.85 6.57
CA ILE A 598 -30.63 -22.49 6.02
C ILE A 598 -29.56 -22.45 4.92
N SER A 599 -28.38 -23.00 5.18
CA SER A 599 -27.27 -23.06 4.23
C SER A 599 -27.64 -23.86 2.99
N PHE A 600 -28.27 -25.02 3.15
CA PHE A 600 -28.70 -25.87 2.03
C PHE A 600 -29.79 -25.23 1.17
N VAL A 601 -30.84 -24.68 1.79
CA VAL A 601 -31.93 -24.00 1.06
C VAL A 601 -31.41 -22.72 0.38
N GLY A 602 -30.44 -22.06 1.00
CA GLY A 602 -29.80 -20.84 0.50
C GLY A 602 -28.64 -21.04 -0.48
N SER A 603 -28.23 -22.28 -0.75
CA SER A 603 -26.97 -22.62 -1.45
C SER A 603 -26.82 -22.03 -2.86
N LYS A 604 -27.94 -21.71 -3.53
CA LYS A 604 -27.93 -21.21 -4.91
C LYS A 604 -27.14 -19.90 -5.10
N SER A 605 -27.16 -19.00 -4.13
CA SER A 605 -26.32 -17.79 -4.15
C SER A 605 -26.27 -17.12 -2.77
N LEU A 606 -25.30 -16.23 -2.56
CA LEU A 606 -25.22 -15.43 -1.33
C LEU A 606 -26.52 -14.67 -1.03
N SER A 607 -27.23 -14.15 -2.04
CA SER A 607 -28.52 -13.49 -1.84
C SER A 607 -29.62 -14.44 -1.34
N HIS A 608 -29.62 -15.71 -1.76
CA HIS A 608 -30.60 -16.69 -1.31
C HIS A 608 -30.37 -17.06 0.16
N VAL A 609 -29.13 -17.36 0.54
CA VAL A 609 -28.80 -17.65 1.95
C VAL A 609 -29.05 -16.44 2.85
N LEU A 610 -28.78 -15.21 2.39
CA LEU A 610 -29.12 -13.99 3.12
C LEU A 610 -30.64 -13.86 3.35
N SER A 611 -31.46 -14.09 2.33
CA SER A 611 -32.92 -14.11 2.50
C SER A 611 -33.37 -15.19 3.50
N CYS A 612 -32.72 -16.36 3.52
CA CYS A 612 -33.02 -17.40 4.50
C CYS A 612 -32.60 -16.98 5.93
N ILE A 613 -31.46 -16.32 6.08
CA ILE A 613 -30.98 -15.78 7.37
C ILE A 613 -31.93 -14.69 7.87
N GLU A 614 -32.33 -13.74 7.02
CA GLU A 614 -33.23 -12.64 7.42
C GLU A 614 -34.58 -13.14 7.93
N ARG A 615 -35.15 -14.15 7.28
CA ARG A 615 -36.42 -14.77 7.71
C ARG A 615 -36.32 -15.51 9.03
N ASN A 616 -35.12 -15.98 9.40
CA ASN A 616 -34.85 -16.69 10.64
C ASN A 616 -34.07 -15.83 11.64
N LYS A 617 -33.95 -14.52 11.40
CA LYS A 617 -33.06 -13.63 12.17
C LYS A 617 -33.40 -13.63 13.65
N GLU A 618 -34.69 -13.55 13.99
CA GLU A 618 -35.14 -13.54 15.39
C GLU A 618 -34.76 -14.83 16.12
N ARG A 619 -34.94 -16.00 15.48
CA ARG A 619 -34.48 -17.30 16.03
C ARG A 619 -32.98 -17.30 16.26
N LEU A 620 -32.21 -16.90 15.24
CA LEU A 620 -30.76 -16.93 15.28
C LEU A 620 -30.22 -15.98 16.36
N LEU A 621 -30.82 -14.80 16.51
CA LEU A 621 -30.50 -13.86 17.59
C LEU A 621 -30.83 -14.42 18.97
N ALA A 622 -31.91 -15.21 19.10
CA ALA A 622 -32.32 -15.80 20.37
C ALA A 622 -31.42 -16.97 20.84
N ILE A 623 -30.65 -17.61 19.94
CA ILE A 623 -29.72 -18.70 20.30
C ILE A 623 -28.60 -18.17 21.19
N GLY A 624 -27.98 -17.06 20.77
CA GLY A 624 -26.77 -16.56 21.40
C GLY A 624 -26.89 -16.24 22.90
N PRO A 625 -27.95 -15.56 23.36
CA PRO A 625 -28.17 -15.29 24.79
C PRO A 625 -28.52 -16.53 25.62
N LYS A 626 -29.02 -17.60 25.00
CA LYS A 626 -29.39 -18.85 25.69
C LYS A 626 -28.19 -19.77 25.88
N SER A 627 -27.32 -19.88 24.88
CA SER A 627 -26.09 -20.68 24.95
C SER A 627 -24.99 -20.08 24.07
N SER A 628 -23.82 -19.83 24.67
CA SER A 628 -22.61 -19.43 23.94
C SER A 628 -22.10 -20.54 23.04
N LEU A 629 -22.17 -21.80 23.50
CA LEU A 629 -21.78 -22.98 22.71
C LEU A 629 -22.69 -23.12 21.47
N ALA A 630 -24.01 -22.95 21.63
CA ALA A 630 -24.94 -22.96 20.49
C ALA A 630 -24.70 -21.79 19.53
N ARG A 631 -24.27 -20.62 20.01
CA ARG A 631 -23.83 -19.53 19.12
C ARG A 631 -22.65 -19.95 18.25
N ARG A 632 -21.64 -20.61 18.82
CA ARG A 632 -20.47 -21.11 18.09
C ARG A 632 -20.82 -22.30 17.20
N GLN A 633 -21.84 -23.08 17.55
CA GLN A 633 -22.39 -24.12 16.67
C GLN A 633 -22.93 -23.55 15.35
N ILE A 634 -23.44 -22.32 15.32
CA ILE A 634 -23.82 -21.66 14.06
C ILE A 634 -22.62 -21.60 13.10
N ILE A 635 -21.44 -21.26 13.62
CA ILE A 635 -20.19 -21.17 12.85
C ILE A 635 -19.77 -22.56 12.37
N THR A 636 -19.76 -23.56 13.26
CA THR A 636 -19.49 -24.96 12.91
C THR A 636 -20.39 -25.44 11.77
N SER A 637 -21.70 -25.22 11.89
CA SER A 637 -22.70 -25.68 10.92
C SER A 637 -22.50 -25.03 9.54
N VAL A 638 -22.14 -23.74 9.49
CA VAL A 638 -21.83 -23.05 8.24
C VAL A 638 -20.54 -23.57 7.62
N MET A 639 -19.47 -23.71 8.41
CA MET A 639 -18.16 -24.12 7.90
C MET A 639 -18.11 -25.60 7.49
N GLU A 640 -18.82 -26.48 8.20
CA GLU A 640 -18.94 -27.90 7.83
C GLU A 640 -19.77 -28.06 6.54
N TYR A 641 -20.84 -27.28 6.37
CA TYR A 641 -21.63 -27.34 5.14
C TYR A 641 -20.84 -26.82 3.92
N TRP A 642 -20.01 -25.79 4.11
CA TRP A 642 -19.17 -25.20 3.06
C TRP A 642 -17.71 -25.64 3.13
N VAL A 643 -17.43 -26.86 3.60
CA VAL A 643 -16.05 -27.35 3.85
C VAL A 643 -15.17 -27.34 2.59
N ASP A 644 -15.73 -27.68 1.43
CA ASP A 644 -15.01 -27.65 0.15
C ASP A 644 -14.86 -26.24 -0.44
N GLN A 645 -15.71 -25.30 0.00
CA GLN A 645 -15.80 -23.92 -0.49
C GLN A 645 -15.75 -22.92 0.68
N PRO A 646 -14.66 -22.91 1.47
CA PRO A 646 -14.59 -22.15 2.72
C PRO A 646 -14.79 -20.63 2.54
N GLY A 647 -14.48 -20.09 1.35
CA GLY A 647 -14.76 -18.68 1.04
C GLY A 647 -16.24 -18.30 1.12
N ILE A 648 -17.16 -19.21 0.76
CA ILE A 648 -18.60 -18.97 0.92
C ILE A 648 -18.97 -18.97 2.41
N GLY A 649 -18.43 -19.93 3.17
CA GLY A 649 -18.62 -20.02 4.61
C GLY A 649 -18.19 -18.74 5.34
N ILE A 650 -16.98 -18.24 5.04
CA ILE A 650 -16.46 -16.99 5.62
C ILE A 650 -17.35 -15.80 5.28
N ASN A 651 -17.80 -15.69 4.03
CA ASN A 651 -18.72 -14.62 3.62
C ASN A 651 -20.05 -14.68 4.37
N ILE A 652 -20.56 -15.88 4.67
CA ILE A 652 -21.79 -16.03 5.47
C ILE A 652 -21.54 -15.62 6.92
N ILE A 653 -20.42 -16.04 7.53
CA ILE A 653 -20.03 -15.65 8.89
C ILE A 653 -19.88 -14.12 8.99
N ASP A 654 -19.27 -13.49 7.99
CA ASP A 654 -19.15 -12.03 7.89
C ASP A 654 -20.52 -11.34 7.98
N LYS A 655 -21.51 -11.88 7.26
CA LYS A 655 -22.88 -11.35 7.25
C LYS A 655 -23.60 -11.61 8.57
N LEU A 656 -23.39 -12.76 9.19
CA LEU A 656 -23.93 -13.06 10.52
C LEU A 656 -23.36 -12.13 11.61
N LEU A 657 -22.10 -11.69 11.49
CA LEU A 657 -21.52 -10.63 12.33
C LEU A 657 -22.22 -9.29 12.10
N ASN A 658 -22.49 -8.91 10.84
CA ASN A 658 -23.17 -7.64 10.53
C ASN A 658 -24.62 -7.60 11.05
N TYR A 659 -25.29 -8.76 11.11
CA TYR A 659 -26.61 -8.90 11.73
C TYR A 659 -26.58 -9.07 13.26
N THR A 660 -25.39 -9.01 13.88
CA THR A 660 -25.15 -9.23 15.31
C THR A 660 -25.65 -10.59 15.84
N ILE A 661 -25.82 -11.57 14.94
CA ILE A 661 -26.16 -12.96 15.31
C ILE A 661 -24.92 -13.61 15.95
N LEU A 662 -23.76 -13.36 15.35
CA LEU A 662 -22.46 -13.72 15.91
C LEU A 662 -21.81 -12.49 16.54
N THR A 663 -20.93 -12.73 17.51
CA THR A 663 -20.03 -11.70 18.05
C THR A 663 -18.61 -11.93 17.56
N PRO A 664 -17.77 -10.88 17.43
CA PRO A 664 -16.36 -11.04 17.08
C PRO A 664 -15.64 -12.08 17.95
N LEU A 665 -15.90 -12.03 19.26
CA LEU A 665 -15.35 -12.98 20.23
C LEU A 665 -15.75 -14.43 19.92
N SER A 666 -17.02 -14.69 19.56
CA SER A 666 -17.48 -16.05 19.26
C SER A 666 -16.78 -16.67 18.04
N VAL A 667 -16.34 -15.85 17.07
CA VAL A 667 -15.57 -16.31 15.91
C VAL A 667 -14.16 -16.72 16.30
N VAL A 668 -13.52 -15.92 17.16
CA VAL A 668 -12.18 -16.22 17.69
C VAL A 668 -12.20 -17.45 18.57
N GLU A 669 -13.14 -17.53 19.51
CA GLU A 669 -13.32 -18.71 20.38
C GLU A 669 -13.58 -19.97 19.56
N TRP A 670 -14.44 -19.90 18.54
CA TRP A 670 -14.70 -21.05 17.68
C TRP A 670 -13.42 -21.53 16.97
N ALA A 671 -12.63 -20.61 16.43
CA ALA A 671 -11.46 -20.96 15.64
C ALA A 671 -10.25 -21.39 16.48
N LEU A 672 -10.02 -20.75 17.63
CA LEU A 672 -8.79 -20.92 18.43
C LEU A 672 -8.99 -21.67 19.74
N VAL A 673 -10.24 -21.87 20.19
CA VAL A 673 -10.55 -22.63 21.40
C VAL A 673 -11.25 -23.93 21.03
N ASP A 674 -12.39 -23.86 20.32
CA ASP A 674 -13.18 -25.06 20.00
C ASP A 674 -12.54 -25.94 18.89
N LYS A 675 -11.80 -25.33 17.95
CA LYS A 675 -11.25 -25.99 16.75
C LYS A 675 -9.73 -25.83 16.61
N LEU A 676 -9.01 -25.68 17.72
CA LEU A 676 -7.56 -25.50 17.68
C LEU A 676 -6.84 -26.69 17.01
N GLU A 677 -7.39 -27.91 17.16
CA GLU A 677 -6.91 -29.14 16.50
C GLU A 677 -5.39 -29.33 16.69
N ALA A 678 -4.93 -29.30 17.94
CA ALA A 678 -3.51 -29.31 18.32
C ALA A 678 -2.64 -28.21 17.67
N GLY A 679 -3.24 -27.17 17.09
CA GLY A 679 -2.58 -26.07 16.38
C GLY A 679 -2.53 -26.22 14.85
N THR A 680 -3.00 -27.34 14.29
CA THR A 680 -2.99 -27.56 12.83
C THR A 680 -3.90 -26.58 12.08
N VAL A 681 -4.93 -26.05 12.76
CA VAL A 681 -5.85 -25.04 12.23
C VAL A 681 -5.12 -23.75 11.83
N LEU A 682 -3.99 -23.44 12.46
CA LEU A 682 -3.22 -22.21 12.23
C LEU A 682 -2.58 -22.17 10.83
N ALA A 683 -2.41 -23.32 10.17
CA ALA A 683 -1.93 -23.42 8.80
C ALA A 683 -3.04 -23.20 7.75
N LYS A 684 -4.32 -23.20 8.15
CA LYS A 684 -5.45 -23.06 7.22
C LYS A 684 -5.64 -21.58 6.87
N SER A 685 -5.38 -21.23 5.60
CA SER A 685 -5.38 -19.84 5.14
C SER A 685 -6.71 -19.11 5.37
N HIS A 686 -7.82 -19.82 5.20
CA HIS A 686 -9.17 -19.31 5.38
C HIS A 686 -9.49 -18.97 6.86
N VAL A 687 -8.83 -19.64 7.82
CA VAL A 687 -8.99 -19.35 9.26
C VAL A 687 -8.30 -18.04 9.62
N PHE A 688 -7.07 -17.84 9.11
CA PHE A 688 -6.37 -16.56 9.27
C PHE A 688 -7.14 -15.40 8.62
N GLU A 689 -7.69 -15.61 7.42
CA GLU A 689 -8.55 -14.64 6.72
C GLU A 689 -9.76 -14.25 7.58
N MET A 690 -10.49 -15.22 8.12
CA MET A 690 -11.68 -15.00 8.94
C MET A 690 -11.37 -14.24 10.24
N ILE A 691 -10.33 -14.63 10.97
CA ILE A 691 -9.92 -13.94 12.20
C ILE A 691 -9.40 -12.54 11.89
N SER A 692 -8.54 -12.38 10.87
CA SER A 692 -8.01 -11.07 10.47
C SER A 692 -9.12 -10.10 10.03
N ALA A 693 -10.12 -10.58 9.28
CA ALA A 693 -11.28 -9.78 8.90
C ALA A 693 -12.12 -9.38 10.13
N THR A 694 -12.31 -10.31 11.07
CA THR A 694 -13.06 -10.06 12.32
C THR A 694 -12.35 -9.01 13.19
N VAL A 695 -11.04 -9.14 13.39
CA VAL A 695 -10.23 -8.14 14.09
C VAL A 695 -10.29 -6.81 13.37
N GLY A 696 -10.13 -6.80 12.04
CA GLY A 696 -10.24 -5.58 11.24
C GLY A 696 -11.58 -4.85 11.39
N LYS A 697 -12.70 -5.57 11.55
CA LYS A 697 -14.00 -4.93 11.84
C LYS A 697 -14.02 -4.25 13.19
N VAL A 698 -13.49 -4.91 14.23
CA VAL A 698 -13.44 -4.36 15.59
C VAL A 698 -12.56 -3.12 15.63
N THR A 699 -11.36 -3.21 15.06
CA THR A 699 -10.41 -2.08 15.05
C THR A 699 -10.92 -0.92 14.20
N ASN A 700 -11.50 -1.16 13.03
CA ASN A 700 -12.10 -0.10 12.20
C ASN A 700 -13.26 0.61 12.90
N ARG A 701 -14.14 -0.12 13.60
CA ARG A 701 -15.21 0.48 14.41
C ARG A 701 -14.62 1.36 15.52
N LEU A 702 -13.58 0.89 16.20
CA LEU A 702 -12.92 1.66 17.25
C LEU A 702 -12.27 2.93 16.69
N ARG A 703 -11.58 2.85 15.54
CA ARG A 703 -11.02 4.01 14.84
C ARG A 703 -12.09 5.04 14.46
N GLN A 704 -13.27 4.60 14.02
CA GLN A 704 -14.40 5.51 13.75
C GLN A 704 -14.88 6.22 15.02
N ILE A 705 -14.95 5.52 16.15
CA ILE A 705 -15.33 6.11 17.45
C ILE A 705 -14.26 7.10 17.91
N VAL A 706 -12.98 6.77 17.78
CA VAL A 706 -11.87 7.69 18.09
C VAL A 706 -11.96 8.93 17.21
N ALA A 707 -12.13 8.78 15.89
CA ALA A 707 -12.28 9.90 14.98
C ALA A 707 -13.48 10.78 15.33
N ALA A 708 -14.59 10.19 15.79
CA ALA A 708 -15.73 10.95 16.30
C ALA A 708 -15.41 11.65 17.63
N ARG A 709 -14.67 11.01 18.54
CA ARG A 709 -14.29 11.54 19.86
C ARG A 709 -13.27 12.67 19.81
N THR A 710 -12.45 12.71 18.76
CA THR A 710 -11.40 13.73 18.55
C THR A 710 -11.86 14.90 17.69
N GLN A 711 -13.13 14.94 17.25
CA GLN A 711 -13.64 16.08 16.48
C GLN A 711 -13.59 17.37 17.31
N PRO A 712 -13.15 18.49 16.70
CA PRO A 712 -13.17 19.78 17.37
C PRO A 712 -14.61 20.27 17.58
N GLY A 713 -14.85 21.02 18.67
CA GLY A 713 -16.15 21.63 18.94
C GLY A 713 -17.18 20.74 19.64
N LEU A 714 -16.77 19.61 20.20
CA LEU A 714 -17.61 18.75 21.03
C LEU A 714 -17.75 19.31 22.46
N TYR A 715 -18.95 19.19 23.02
CA TYR A 715 -19.28 19.63 24.39
C TYR A 715 -20.13 18.58 25.11
N GLU A 716 -20.30 18.73 26.42
CA GLU A 716 -21.24 17.88 27.17
C GLU A 716 -22.69 18.03 26.69
N PRO A 717 -23.48 16.92 26.61
CA PRO A 717 -23.18 15.56 27.07
C PRO A 717 -22.48 14.65 26.03
N GLN A 718 -22.20 15.15 24.82
CA GLN A 718 -21.68 14.33 23.70
C GLN A 718 -20.32 13.73 24.01
N LEU A 719 -19.46 14.50 24.69
CA LEU A 719 -18.14 14.06 25.15
C LEU A 719 -18.24 12.82 26.04
N SER A 720 -19.05 12.86 27.10
CA SER A 720 -19.24 11.72 28.01
C SER A 720 -19.76 10.48 27.28
N VAL A 721 -20.75 10.63 26.40
CA VAL A 721 -21.33 9.49 25.66
C VAL A 721 -20.30 8.82 24.74
N LEU A 722 -19.50 9.62 24.03
CA LEU A 722 -18.45 9.10 23.13
C LEU A 722 -17.30 8.46 23.93
N ASP A 723 -16.92 9.05 25.06
CA ASP A 723 -15.87 8.54 25.94
C ASP A 723 -16.27 7.20 26.57
N ASP A 724 -17.49 7.09 27.11
CA ASP A 724 -18.03 5.84 27.67
C ASP A 724 -18.11 4.74 26.59
N THR A 725 -18.51 5.11 25.37
CA THR A 725 -18.56 4.18 24.24
C THR A 725 -17.16 3.72 23.85
N LEU A 726 -16.19 4.64 23.75
CA LEU A 726 -14.80 4.33 23.46
C LEU A 726 -14.21 3.38 24.51
N ASN A 727 -14.41 3.66 25.79
CA ASN A 727 -13.89 2.83 26.87
C ASN A 727 -14.48 1.41 26.85
N ARG A 728 -15.78 1.27 26.60
CA ARG A 728 -16.42 -0.05 26.47
C ARG A 728 -15.87 -0.85 25.28
N GLU A 729 -15.83 -0.25 24.09
CA GLU A 729 -15.38 -0.94 22.88
C GLU A 729 -13.87 -1.24 22.92
N LYS A 730 -13.08 -0.40 23.61
CA LYS A 730 -11.66 -0.67 23.88
C LYS A 730 -11.48 -1.92 24.74
N VAL A 731 -12.28 -2.07 25.81
CA VAL A 731 -12.25 -3.28 26.66
C VAL A 731 -12.64 -4.52 25.85
N ASP A 732 -13.66 -4.43 25.00
CA ASP A 732 -14.07 -5.55 24.14
C ASP A 732 -12.97 -5.93 23.13
N MET A 733 -12.27 -4.94 22.55
CA MET A 733 -11.12 -5.17 21.68
C MET A 733 -9.97 -5.86 22.43
N GLN A 734 -9.61 -5.38 23.62
CA GLN A 734 -8.56 -5.97 24.43
C GLN A 734 -8.88 -7.40 24.84
N ALA A 735 -10.14 -7.68 25.19
CA ALA A 735 -10.61 -9.04 25.47
C ALA A 735 -10.47 -9.96 24.25
N LEU A 736 -10.80 -9.47 23.06
CA LEU A 736 -10.63 -10.22 21.81
C LEU A 736 -9.16 -10.59 21.56
N PHE A 737 -8.24 -9.61 21.61
CA PHE A 737 -6.81 -9.86 21.42
C PHE A 737 -6.24 -10.78 22.49
N LYS A 738 -6.67 -10.62 23.74
CA LYS A 738 -6.25 -11.49 24.84
C LYS A 738 -6.64 -12.95 24.59
N VAL A 739 -7.86 -13.22 24.12
CA VAL A 739 -8.27 -14.60 23.81
C VAL A 739 -7.45 -15.17 22.64
N ILE A 740 -7.14 -14.37 21.62
CA ILE A 740 -6.23 -14.79 20.53
C ILE A 740 -4.85 -15.15 21.10
N GLU A 741 -4.28 -14.30 21.95
CA GLU A 741 -2.97 -14.51 22.53
C GLU A 741 -2.95 -15.75 23.45
N ASP A 742 -3.83 -15.80 24.46
CA ASP A 742 -3.89 -16.89 25.44
C ASP A 742 -4.07 -18.26 24.77
N SER A 743 -4.85 -18.33 23.69
CA SER A 743 -5.09 -19.58 22.94
C SER A 743 -3.88 -20.05 22.13
N ILE A 744 -3.04 -19.11 21.66
CA ILE A 744 -1.92 -19.43 20.76
C ILE A 744 -0.60 -19.58 21.52
N VAL A 745 -0.44 -18.97 22.70
CA VAL A 745 0.77 -19.07 23.53
C VAL A 745 1.12 -20.53 23.84
N SER A 746 0.15 -21.38 24.16
CA SER A 746 0.37 -22.81 24.44
C SER A 746 0.91 -23.56 23.21
N VAL A 747 0.39 -23.26 22.02
CA VAL A 747 0.84 -23.84 20.74
C VAL A 747 2.25 -23.37 20.40
N ALA A 748 2.52 -22.07 20.52
CA ALA A 748 3.82 -21.47 20.25
C ALA A 748 4.92 -21.98 21.21
N GLY A 749 4.56 -22.24 22.47
CA GLY A 749 5.43 -22.83 23.48
C GLY A 749 5.57 -24.36 23.41
N GLY A 750 4.79 -25.03 22.56
CA GLY A 750 4.77 -26.50 22.46
C GLY A 750 4.22 -27.21 23.69
N SER A 751 3.50 -26.49 24.57
CA SER A 751 2.93 -26.99 25.82
C SER A 751 1.42 -27.21 25.74
N ASN A 752 0.88 -27.32 24.52
CA ASN A 752 -0.54 -27.61 24.31
C ASN A 752 -0.82 -29.10 24.57
N ASP A 753 -1.76 -29.40 25.46
CA ASP A 753 -2.11 -30.77 25.88
C ASP A 753 -2.45 -31.68 24.69
N GLU A 754 -3.24 -31.20 23.73
CA GLU A 754 -3.61 -31.97 22.52
C GLU A 754 -2.40 -32.31 21.64
N LEU A 755 -1.37 -31.45 21.62
CA LEU A 755 -0.14 -31.66 20.87
C LEU A 755 0.76 -32.68 21.58
N MET A 756 0.81 -32.64 22.92
CA MET A 756 1.54 -33.62 23.72
C MET A 756 0.91 -35.02 23.64
N GLU A 757 -0.41 -35.12 23.46
CA GLU A 757 -1.15 -36.38 23.32
C GLU A 757 -1.09 -36.98 21.89
N ARG A 758 -0.50 -36.26 20.92
CA ARG A 758 -0.38 -36.74 19.53
C ARG A 758 0.76 -37.76 19.38
N GLY A 759 0.50 -38.85 18.67
CA GLY A 759 1.52 -39.84 18.31
C GLY A 759 1.94 -40.75 19.46
N ASP A 760 3.24 -40.85 19.72
CA ASP A 760 3.82 -41.68 20.79
C ASP A 760 3.83 -41.00 22.18
N GLY A 761 3.16 -39.84 22.30
CA GLY A 761 3.13 -39.05 23.52
C GLY A 761 4.42 -38.29 23.81
N SER A 762 5.36 -38.21 22.85
CA SER A 762 6.63 -37.50 23.01
C SER A 762 6.58 -36.02 22.61
N GLY A 763 5.58 -35.59 21.83
CA GLY A 763 5.45 -34.22 21.31
C GLY A 763 6.62 -33.77 20.39
N ASN A 764 7.31 -34.74 19.76
CA ASN A 764 8.52 -34.53 18.96
C ASN A 764 8.37 -35.00 17.51
N LEU A 765 7.14 -35.06 16.97
CA LEU A 765 6.99 -35.33 15.54
C LEU A 765 7.59 -34.14 14.75
N PRO A 766 8.16 -34.37 13.55
CA PRO A 766 8.67 -33.27 12.71
C PRO A 766 7.62 -32.19 12.41
N GLU A 767 6.33 -32.57 12.37
CA GLU A 767 5.21 -31.63 12.20
C GLU A 767 4.98 -30.73 13.42
N ASP A 768 5.32 -31.18 14.63
CA ASP A 768 5.04 -30.43 15.86
C ASP A 768 5.88 -29.16 15.92
N GLU A 769 7.11 -29.19 15.40
CA GLU A 769 7.94 -28.00 15.28
C GLU A 769 7.37 -27.00 14.27
N ILE A 770 6.81 -27.48 13.15
CA ILE A 770 6.12 -26.63 12.17
C ILE A 770 4.90 -25.96 12.82
N ILE A 771 4.13 -26.70 13.62
CA ILE A 771 2.97 -26.19 14.35
C ILE A 771 3.38 -25.12 15.38
N ARG A 772 4.47 -25.33 16.14
CA ARG A 772 5.01 -24.31 17.04
C ARG A 772 5.38 -23.03 16.29
N GLN A 773 6.02 -23.17 15.13
CA GLN A 773 6.35 -22.02 14.27
C GLN A 773 5.09 -21.28 13.80
N TRP A 774 4.00 -21.99 13.44
CA TRP A 774 2.72 -21.34 13.17
C TRP A 774 2.22 -20.53 14.38
N GLY A 775 2.25 -21.11 15.57
CA GLY A 775 1.89 -20.41 16.80
C GLY A 775 2.69 -19.13 17.01
N GLN A 776 4.02 -19.19 16.87
CA GLN A 776 4.91 -18.03 17.00
C GLN A 776 4.60 -16.94 15.95
N ARG A 777 4.37 -17.34 14.69
CA ARG A 777 4.04 -16.43 13.59
C ARG A 777 2.69 -15.75 13.80
N TRP A 778 1.69 -16.47 14.27
CA TRP A 778 0.39 -15.90 14.62
C TRP A 778 0.50 -14.89 15.78
N LEU A 779 1.19 -15.26 16.88
CA LEU A 779 1.39 -14.36 18.02
C LEU A 779 2.05 -13.05 17.58
N ARG A 780 3.09 -13.14 16.74
CA ARG A 780 3.78 -11.95 16.24
C ARG A 780 2.83 -11.01 15.50
N VAL A 781 1.97 -11.54 14.62
CA VAL A 781 1.01 -10.73 13.86
C VAL A 781 -0.02 -10.09 14.78
N PHE A 782 -0.64 -10.86 15.68
CA PHE A 782 -1.76 -10.35 16.49
C PHE A 782 -1.31 -9.46 17.65
N ARG A 783 -0.12 -9.67 18.22
CA ARG A 783 0.50 -8.70 19.15
C ARG A 783 0.79 -7.38 18.45
N ARG A 784 1.44 -7.42 17.28
CA ARG A 784 1.68 -6.21 16.47
C ARG A 784 0.38 -5.47 16.15
N LYS A 785 -0.69 -6.19 15.78
CA LYS A 785 -2.00 -5.58 15.52
C LYS A 785 -2.58 -4.95 16.79
N ALA A 786 -2.46 -5.58 17.95
CA ALA A 786 -2.91 -4.99 19.22
C ALA A 786 -2.13 -3.71 19.56
N ASP A 787 -0.80 -3.78 19.55
CA ASP A 787 0.09 -2.66 19.91
C ASP A 787 -0.13 -1.43 19.02
N VAL A 788 -0.30 -1.65 17.72
CA VAL A 788 -0.56 -0.58 16.74
C VAL A 788 -1.90 0.12 17.02
N GLU A 789 -2.95 -0.61 17.38
CA GLU A 789 -4.24 0.00 17.70
C GLU A 789 -4.19 0.74 19.04
N GLU A 790 -3.52 0.19 20.05
CA GLU A 790 -3.35 0.87 21.34
C GLU A 790 -2.55 2.17 21.22
N SER A 791 -1.47 2.16 20.43
CA SER A 791 -0.68 3.35 20.10
C SER A 791 -1.54 4.37 19.34
N PHE A 792 -2.25 3.96 18.29
CA PHE A 792 -3.14 4.85 17.53
C PHE A 792 -4.17 5.56 18.41
N ILE A 793 -4.84 4.83 19.31
CA ILE A 793 -5.84 5.41 20.23
C ILE A 793 -5.17 6.40 21.17
N THR A 794 -4.00 6.05 21.71
CA THR A 794 -3.27 6.91 22.65
C THR A 794 -2.86 8.22 21.98
N ASP A 795 -2.28 8.15 20.79
CA ASP A 795 -1.82 9.31 20.03
C ASP A 795 -2.99 10.21 19.61
N ALA A 796 -4.07 9.62 19.10
CA ALA A 796 -5.26 10.38 18.69
C ALA A 796 -5.93 11.08 19.88
N MET A 797 -5.95 10.45 21.06
CA MET A 797 -6.56 11.01 22.26
C MET A 797 -5.69 12.05 22.96
N ALA A 798 -4.39 12.13 22.69
CA ALA A 798 -3.47 13.07 23.33
C ALA A 798 -3.85 14.56 23.14
N THR A 799 -4.54 14.88 22.03
CA THR A 799 -4.99 16.25 21.71
C THR A 799 -6.50 16.43 21.80
N ALA A 800 -7.22 15.41 22.27
CA ALA A 800 -8.68 15.43 22.32
C ALA A 800 -9.21 16.42 23.38
N THR A 801 -10.39 16.99 23.14
CA THR A 801 -11.06 17.84 24.12
C THR A 801 -11.40 17.05 25.38
N ASN A 802 -11.11 17.61 26.55
CA ASN A 802 -11.33 16.96 27.85
C ASN A 802 -12.83 16.79 28.13
N VAL A 803 -13.21 15.64 28.68
CA VAL A 803 -14.56 15.40 29.23
C VAL A 803 -14.84 16.43 30.33
N GLY A 804 -16.07 16.93 30.39
CA GLY A 804 -16.49 18.04 31.25
C GLY A 804 -16.39 19.42 30.60
N THR A 805 -15.96 19.53 29.34
CA THR A 805 -15.95 20.80 28.61
C THR A 805 -17.38 21.23 28.28
N ILE A 806 -17.83 22.34 28.87
CA ILE A 806 -19.17 22.91 28.68
C ILE A 806 -19.12 23.91 27.52
N ALA A 807 -20.19 23.94 26.71
CA ALA A 807 -20.33 24.91 25.63
C ALA A 807 -20.19 26.36 26.17
N PRO A 808 -19.49 27.25 25.45
CA PRO A 808 -19.43 28.65 25.84
C PRO A 808 -20.84 29.21 25.97
N VAL A 809 -21.13 29.88 27.08
CA VAL A 809 -22.42 30.53 27.31
C VAL A 809 -22.62 31.55 26.20
N GLN A 810 -23.65 31.34 25.37
CA GLN A 810 -24.09 32.35 24.42
C GLN A 810 -24.46 33.61 25.20
N ILE A 811 -23.63 34.65 25.10
CA ILE A 811 -23.99 35.98 25.58
C ILE A 811 -25.22 36.38 24.77
N PRO A 812 -26.37 36.68 25.39
CA PRO A 812 -27.54 37.13 24.65
C PRO A 812 -27.17 38.31 23.77
N GLU A 813 -27.49 38.22 22.49
CA GLU A 813 -27.41 39.33 21.52
C GLU A 813 -28.32 40.48 21.98
N ASN A 814 -27.79 41.32 22.87
CA ASN A 814 -28.40 42.62 23.18
C ASN A 814 -27.40 43.70 23.62
N ILE A 815 -26.09 43.51 23.38
CA ILE A 815 -25.09 44.58 23.59
C ILE A 815 -24.09 44.72 22.40
N ALA A 816 -24.21 43.94 21.33
CA ALA A 816 -23.27 44.00 20.20
C ALA A 816 -23.88 44.54 18.89
N SER A 817 -24.90 45.41 18.96
CA SER A 817 -25.53 46.04 17.78
C SER A 817 -25.25 47.54 17.64
N GLU A 818 -24.07 48.01 18.06
CA GLU A 818 -23.48 49.25 17.58
C GLU A 818 -22.01 48.97 17.22
N ILE A 819 -21.81 48.54 15.97
CA ILE A 819 -20.66 48.72 15.06
C ILE A 819 -20.73 47.57 14.02
N ALA A 820 -21.44 47.81 12.92
CA ALA A 820 -21.37 47.03 11.67
C ALA A 820 -20.04 47.34 10.92
N PRO A 821 -19.63 46.71 9.79
CA PRO A 821 -20.41 45.90 8.82
C PRO A 821 -19.73 44.57 8.34
N ALA A 822 -20.49 43.49 8.11
CA ALA A 822 -21.05 43.00 6.84
C ALA A 822 -20.02 42.52 5.79
N GLU A 823 -19.81 41.19 5.69
CA GLU A 823 -19.37 40.52 4.45
C GLU A 823 -19.90 39.07 4.34
N GLY A 824 -20.68 38.85 3.29
CA GLY A 824 -20.66 37.68 2.39
C GLY A 824 -20.83 36.26 2.96
N ALA A 825 -22.06 35.75 2.91
CA ALA A 825 -22.36 34.32 3.06
C ALA A 825 -21.71 33.46 1.96
N MET A 826 -20.96 32.43 2.35
CA MET A 826 -20.72 31.25 1.51
C MET A 826 -21.59 30.10 2.00
N ASP A 827 -22.41 29.63 1.08
CA ASP A 827 -23.32 28.50 1.16
C ASP A 827 -22.49 27.19 1.17
N VAL A 828 -22.59 26.40 2.23
CA VAL A 828 -22.02 25.04 2.30
C VAL A 828 -23.18 24.07 2.23
N SER A 829 -23.47 23.61 1.01
CA SER A 829 -24.41 22.53 0.75
C SER A 829 -23.85 21.20 1.26
N GLU A 830 -24.70 20.51 2.01
CA GLU A 830 -24.58 19.15 2.52
C GLU A 830 -24.11 18.13 1.47
N ALA A 831 -23.13 17.30 1.85
CA ALA A 831 -22.88 16.00 1.22
C ALA A 831 -22.94 14.92 2.31
N GLY A 832 -24.15 14.41 2.53
CA GLY A 832 -24.40 13.21 3.32
C GLY A 832 -24.10 11.95 2.51
N ALA A 833 -23.53 10.98 3.22
CA ALA A 833 -23.79 9.54 3.13
C ALA A 833 -24.06 8.92 1.76
N ASP A 834 -23.07 8.17 1.25
CA ASP A 834 -23.27 6.80 0.76
C ASP A 834 -21.89 6.17 0.46
N ILE A 835 -21.46 5.22 1.30
CA ILE A 835 -20.41 4.24 0.96
C ILE A 835 -20.96 2.85 1.28
N SER A 836 -21.39 2.18 0.22
CA SER A 836 -21.49 0.73 0.11
C SER A 836 -20.15 0.14 -0.35
#